data_AF-A0A538AWW9-F1
#
_entry.id   AF-A0A538AWW9-F1
#
_cell.length_a   1.000
_cell.length_b   1.000
_cell.length_c   1.000
_cell.angle_alpha   90.00
_cell.angle_beta   90.00
_cell.angle_gamma   90.00
#
_symmetry.space_group_name_H-M   'P 1'
#
loop_
_entity.id
_entity.type
_entity.pdbx_description
1 polymer ?
#
loop_
_entity_poly.entity_id
_entity_poly.type
_entity_poly.pdbx_seq_one_letter_code
_entity_poly.pdbx_strand_id
1 'polypeptide(L)'
;MGEGEGGSGGDAGRRGAGFSTRAIHDGDIAPGSVAEQPVSPPVWLTSDYLYEGLEHYADVINERRPGYVYGRYGNPTHTALHRVLASLDGAETAWSFGSGMAAIHTALTSLLRAGDHLVAQRTIYGGTYSLLTKVFPGYGIETSFVRPEPDEVAEAVRPTTKAVLVETLANPTFGVADIAAIGELCAERGVPLVVDNTIATPYLLRPFDHQVHRRPLGPDRRGRHGLPPADRPDPPAGAGSGDHGRRLRGLAGPARNTDAGPAHGTAVRHCPRAGPGPGRAPQGRLRRVLGPARAPRPRPRRRALRRREVRGHAGRHVAQRVRRVAPSLRRAQAGPRGLVVRQPSLPGLPPRDHQPPAARRRGASGGRDRGWPPARRRGRRGCLGPGRGRAPGAGQGMSGDPDRGGPKRRVVVVFGGRSAEHEVSVASARSVVNALDPRRYDVLLIGIDKRGRWHQLPELPAAPRAGGELPGVTGEEGPGVSLARDPVESAIVNEQGERTQIDVVFPILHGPYGEDGTIQGMLDLAGIPYVGAGVLGSALGIDKAVQKVLFVAAGLPVVPHEVVHEREWEEDREGVEARAAGLGLPLFVKPATLGSSVGITKVGNLQDLPAAMEEALSYARKALIETSMEGAREIECAVLGNDDPVASVPGEVVPGGEWYDYRAKYIEEGTKLEVPARLPEEVTERIQRMAVAAFRAIDASGMARVDFFYRQPDQVLVNEINTIPGFTTISMYPKMWEASGLSYPDLVDRLVELAIERHEKEQKRGRTLPD
;
A
#
# COMPACT_ATOMS: atom_id res chain seq x y z
N MET A 1 -56.67 33.76 17.59
CA MET A 1 -57.85 33.59 16.71
C MET A 1 -57.34 33.37 15.29
N GLY A 2 -57.93 32.43 14.56
CA GLY A 2 -57.43 31.99 13.25
C GLY A 2 -57.23 30.47 13.22
N GLU A 3 -58.33 29.72 13.13
CA GLU A 3 -58.34 28.31 12.73
C GLU A 3 -58.42 28.22 11.19
N GLY A 4 -58.13 27.04 10.64
CA GLY A 4 -58.24 26.72 9.21
C GLY A 4 -56.90 26.64 8.49
N GLU A 5 -56.60 25.63 7.65
CA GLU A 5 -57.37 24.45 7.26
C GLU A 5 -56.44 23.25 7.05
N GLY A 6 -56.96 22.03 7.17
CA GLY A 6 -56.18 20.80 7.02
C GLY A 6 -55.90 20.46 5.55
N GLY A 7 -54.66 20.67 5.10
CA GLY A 7 -54.15 20.07 3.86
C GLY A 7 -53.80 18.60 4.08
N SER A 8 -54.44 17.70 3.32
CA SER A 8 -54.21 16.26 3.39
C SER A 8 -52.77 15.87 3.10
N GLY A 9 -52.22 14.94 3.91
CA GLY A 9 -50.87 14.40 3.72
C GLY A 9 -50.76 13.55 2.45
N GLY A 10 -50.42 14.19 1.33
CA GLY A 10 -50.13 13.55 0.05
C GLY A 10 -48.64 13.29 -0.16
N ASP A 11 -48.25 12.02 -0.11
CA ASP A 11 -47.09 11.43 -0.79
C ASP A 11 -45.74 12.16 -0.69
N ALA A 12 -45.19 12.24 0.53
CA ALA A 12 -43.75 12.41 0.73
C ALA A 12 -43.02 11.09 0.42
N GLY A 13 -42.89 10.78 -0.89
CA GLY A 13 -42.26 9.56 -1.38
C GLY A 13 -40.91 9.30 -0.72
N ARG A 14 -40.76 8.13 -0.08
CA ARG A 14 -39.53 7.70 0.62
C ARG A 14 -38.33 7.77 -0.32
N ARG A 15 -37.44 8.74 -0.13
CA ARG A 15 -36.06 8.64 -0.64
C ARG A 15 -35.43 7.43 0.06
N GLY A 16 -35.02 6.42 -0.74
CA GLY A 16 -34.37 5.23 -0.22
C GLY A 16 -33.06 5.57 0.51
N ALA A 17 -32.63 4.67 1.39
CA ALA A 17 -31.36 4.79 2.10
C ALA A 17 -30.18 4.93 1.10
N GLY A 18 -29.22 5.81 1.40
CA GLY A 18 -28.05 6.02 0.55
C GLY A 18 -27.08 4.84 0.61
N PHE A 19 -26.12 4.78 -0.32
CA PHE A 19 -25.14 3.68 -0.40
C PHE A 19 -24.46 3.40 0.95
N SER A 20 -23.92 4.43 1.60
CA SER A 20 -23.22 4.28 2.90
C SER A 20 -24.14 3.78 4.02
N THR A 21 -25.41 4.20 4.03
CA THR A 21 -26.41 3.71 5.00
C THR A 21 -26.69 2.23 4.77
N ARG A 22 -26.87 1.81 3.52
CA ARG A 22 -27.14 0.42 3.13
C ARG A 22 -25.95 -0.51 3.39
N ALA A 23 -24.74 -0.02 3.11
CA ALA A 23 -23.49 -0.74 3.35
C ALA A 23 -23.26 -1.10 4.83
N ILE A 24 -23.84 -0.31 5.75
CA ILE A 24 -23.76 -0.54 7.20
C ILE A 24 -24.97 -1.37 7.67
N HIS A 25 -26.19 -1.01 7.26
CA HIS A 25 -27.41 -1.47 7.91
C HIS A 25 -28.15 -2.63 7.23
N ASP A 26 -27.94 -2.89 5.93
CA ASP A 26 -28.72 -3.93 5.23
C ASP A 26 -28.30 -5.36 5.64
N GLY A 27 -27.21 -5.49 6.41
CA GLY A 27 -26.75 -6.71 7.07
C GLY A 27 -27.21 -6.85 8.53
N ASP A 28 -27.89 -5.86 9.10
CA ASP A 28 -28.31 -5.89 10.50
C ASP A 28 -29.31 -7.02 10.77
N ILE A 29 -29.25 -7.58 11.98
CA ILE A 29 -30.20 -8.59 12.43
C ILE A 29 -31.58 -7.93 12.57
N ALA A 30 -32.64 -8.57 12.06
CA ALA A 30 -34.00 -8.09 12.23
C ALA A 30 -34.31 -7.83 13.73
N PRO A 31 -34.86 -6.66 14.11
CA PRO A 31 -35.12 -6.32 15.49
C PRO A 31 -35.93 -7.39 16.23
N GLY A 32 -35.47 -7.79 17.42
CA GLY A 32 -36.12 -8.80 18.25
C GLY A 32 -35.78 -10.26 17.92
N SER A 33 -34.86 -10.53 16.98
CA SER A 33 -34.34 -11.88 16.75
C SER A 33 -33.45 -12.42 17.89
N VAL A 34 -33.01 -11.53 18.78
CA VAL A 34 -32.21 -11.79 19.98
C VAL A 34 -32.73 -10.91 21.12
N ALA A 35 -32.52 -11.32 22.38
CA ALA A 35 -33.07 -10.63 23.55
C ALA A 35 -32.52 -9.20 23.67
N GLU A 36 -31.20 -9.04 23.63
CA GLU A 36 -30.51 -7.76 23.50
C GLU A 36 -29.99 -7.60 22.07
N GLN A 37 -30.45 -6.57 21.36
CA GLN A 37 -30.00 -6.26 20.00
C GLN A 37 -28.54 -5.76 20.03
N PRO A 38 -27.59 -6.42 19.33
CA PRO A 38 -26.22 -5.95 19.25
C PRO A 38 -26.13 -4.70 18.36
N VAL A 39 -25.20 -3.79 18.69
CA VAL A 39 -24.94 -2.53 17.94
C VAL A 39 -24.19 -2.78 16.62
N SER A 40 -23.67 -3.99 16.41
CA SER A 40 -23.02 -4.41 15.16
C SER A 40 -23.31 -5.89 14.91
N PRO A 41 -23.42 -6.34 13.66
CA PRO A 41 -23.60 -7.76 13.34
C PRO A 41 -22.49 -8.63 13.95
N PRO A 42 -22.82 -9.62 14.80
CA PRO A 42 -21.82 -10.51 15.38
C PRO A 42 -21.31 -11.52 14.35
N VAL A 43 -20.21 -12.21 14.68
CA VAL A 43 -19.67 -13.28 13.84
C VAL A 43 -20.08 -14.63 14.43
N TRP A 44 -20.90 -15.38 13.71
CA TRP A 44 -21.28 -16.74 14.08
C TRP A 44 -20.22 -17.73 13.61
N LEU A 45 -19.47 -18.29 14.56
CA LEU A 45 -18.41 -19.28 14.33
C LEU A 45 -18.90 -20.75 14.37
N THR A 46 -20.20 -20.98 14.54
CA THR A 46 -20.74 -22.35 14.66
C THR A 46 -20.76 -23.08 13.31
N SER A 47 -20.41 -24.37 13.34
CA SER A 47 -20.63 -25.29 12.23
C SER A 47 -22.04 -25.87 12.23
N ASP A 48 -22.66 -26.02 13.39
CA ASP A 48 -23.89 -26.79 13.58
C ASP A 48 -24.95 -26.00 14.34
N TYR A 49 -26.21 -26.39 14.19
CA TYR A 49 -27.37 -25.69 14.72
C TYR A 49 -28.25 -26.66 15.54
N LEU A 50 -28.97 -26.12 16.52
CA LEU A 50 -29.89 -26.88 17.36
C LEU A 50 -31.32 -26.75 16.83
N TYR A 51 -32.03 -27.88 16.78
CA TYR A 51 -33.39 -27.98 16.25
C TYR A 51 -34.36 -28.38 17.35
N GLU A 52 -35.62 -27.96 17.23
CA GLU A 52 -36.71 -28.28 18.18
C GLU A 52 -37.06 -29.79 18.17
N GLY A 53 -36.70 -30.51 17.10
CA GLY A 53 -36.94 -31.94 16.93
C GLY A 53 -36.53 -32.43 15.55
N LEU A 54 -36.69 -33.74 15.31
CA LEU A 54 -36.31 -34.38 14.04
C LEU A 54 -37.10 -33.84 12.83
N GLU A 55 -38.36 -33.48 13.04
CA GLU A 55 -39.25 -32.89 12.01
C GLU A 55 -38.77 -31.50 11.61
N HIS A 56 -38.42 -30.64 12.58
CA HIS A 56 -37.82 -29.32 12.29
C HIS A 56 -36.50 -29.47 11.51
N TYR A 57 -35.60 -30.38 11.92
CA TYR A 57 -34.40 -30.67 11.14
C TYR A 57 -34.72 -31.11 9.71
N ALA A 58 -35.67 -32.04 9.55
CA ALA A 58 -36.12 -32.52 8.24
C ALA A 58 -36.74 -31.42 7.37
N ASP A 59 -37.45 -30.46 7.95
CA ASP A 59 -38.02 -29.34 7.21
C ASP A 59 -36.98 -28.31 6.79
N VAL A 60 -35.95 -28.07 7.61
CA VAL A 60 -34.85 -27.15 7.26
C VAL A 60 -33.94 -27.75 6.18
N ILE A 61 -33.55 -29.03 6.28
CA ILE A 61 -32.68 -29.68 5.28
C ILE A 61 -33.36 -29.94 3.93
N ASN A 62 -34.69 -29.99 3.89
CA ASN A 62 -35.47 -30.11 2.66
C ASN A 62 -36.09 -28.77 2.21
N GLU A 63 -35.58 -27.63 2.71
CA GLU A 63 -36.00 -26.27 2.33
C GLU A 63 -37.50 -25.97 2.49
N ARG A 64 -38.21 -26.74 3.35
CA ARG A 64 -39.62 -26.52 3.70
C ARG A 64 -39.79 -25.45 4.78
N ARG A 65 -38.79 -25.26 5.64
CA ARG A 65 -38.71 -24.19 6.65
C ARG A 65 -37.36 -23.45 6.50
N PRO A 66 -37.32 -22.11 6.55
CA PRO A 66 -36.04 -21.39 6.58
C PRO A 66 -35.21 -21.76 7.80
N GLY A 67 -33.90 -21.97 7.61
CA GLY A 67 -32.97 -22.30 8.68
C GLY A 67 -31.57 -22.58 8.16
N TYR A 68 -30.67 -22.97 9.05
CA TYR A 68 -29.29 -23.34 8.72
C TYR A 68 -29.05 -24.79 9.13
N VAL A 69 -28.47 -25.59 8.23
CA VAL A 69 -28.18 -27.01 8.47
C VAL A 69 -26.75 -27.20 8.98
N TYR A 70 -25.80 -26.65 8.24
CA TYR A 70 -24.36 -26.77 8.46
C TYR A 70 -23.69 -25.51 7.91
N GLY A 71 -22.76 -24.92 8.66
CA GLY A 71 -22.20 -23.58 8.42
C GLY A 71 -21.49 -23.40 7.07
N ARG A 72 -21.14 -24.50 6.39
CA ARG A 72 -20.62 -24.53 5.01
C ARG A 72 -21.69 -24.25 3.95
N TYR A 73 -22.94 -24.67 4.17
CA TYR A 73 -24.04 -24.45 3.24
C TYR A 73 -24.70 -23.08 3.44
N GLY A 74 -24.71 -22.60 4.69
CA GLY A 74 -25.12 -21.24 5.04
C GLY A 74 -24.93 -20.99 6.52
N ASN A 75 -24.65 -19.72 6.88
CA ASN A 75 -24.64 -19.26 8.26
C ASN A 75 -25.07 -17.77 8.31
N PRO A 76 -25.52 -17.26 9.48
CA PRO A 76 -26.02 -15.89 9.57
C PRO A 76 -25.00 -14.81 9.16
N THR A 77 -23.71 -15.01 9.44
CA THR A 77 -22.63 -14.08 9.05
C THR A 77 -22.56 -13.93 7.53
N HIS A 78 -22.60 -15.04 6.79
CA HIS A 78 -22.61 -15.04 5.33
C HIS A 78 -23.91 -14.42 4.80
N THR A 79 -25.06 -14.79 5.37
CA THR A 79 -26.36 -14.22 4.97
C THR A 79 -26.43 -12.70 5.16
N ALA A 80 -25.84 -12.16 6.23
CA ALA A 80 -25.73 -10.70 6.43
C ALA A 80 -24.88 -10.05 5.32
N LEU A 81 -23.70 -10.60 5.03
CA LEU A 81 -22.85 -10.13 3.92
C LEU A 81 -23.57 -10.20 2.56
N HIS A 82 -24.27 -11.30 2.29
CA HIS A 82 -25.02 -11.49 1.04
C HIS A 82 -26.13 -10.47 0.87
N ARG A 83 -26.86 -10.13 1.95
CA ARG A 83 -27.88 -9.07 1.92
C ARG A 83 -27.28 -7.70 1.60
N VAL A 84 -26.18 -7.34 2.25
CA VAL A 84 -25.48 -6.07 1.96
C VAL A 84 -25.05 -6.04 0.50
N LEU A 85 -24.34 -7.05 0.01
CA LEU A 85 -23.85 -7.09 -1.37
C LEU A 85 -24.99 -7.04 -2.39
N ALA A 86 -26.00 -7.91 -2.25
CA ALA A 86 -27.17 -7.92 -3.13
C ALA A 86 -27.88 -6.56 -3.16
N SER A 87 -28.03 -5.93 -1.99
CA SER A 87 -28.60 -4.60 -1.88
C SER A 87 -27.75 -3.57 -2.63
N LEU A 88 -26.44 -3.48 -2.35
CA LEU A 88 -25.56 -2.50 -2.99
C LEU A 88 -25.54 -2.65 -4.53
N ASP A 89 -25.46 -3.87 -5.05
CA ASP A 89 -25.53 -4.16 -6.49
C ASP A 89 -26.91 -3.97 -7.13
N GLY A 90 -27.99 -3.99 -6.34
CA GLY A 90 -29.36 -4.06 -6.85
C GLY A 90 -29.77 -5.45 -7.35
N ALA A 91 -29.06 -6.49 -6.92
CA ALA A 91 -29.32 -7.88 -7.28
C ALA A 91 -30.46 -8.51 -6.47
N GLU A 92 -31.06 -9.59 -6.98
CA GLU A 92 -32.04 -10.40 -6.24
C GLU A 92 -31.40 -11.15 -5.05
N THR A 93 -30.14 -11.57 -5.20
CA THR A 93 -29.37 -12.31 -4.20
C THR A 93 -27.87 -12.17 -4.46
N ALA A 94 -27.04 -12.57 -3.50
CA ALA A 94 -25.59 -12.62 -3.65
C ALA A 94 -25.02 -13.85 -2.93
N TRP A 95 -23.83 -14.28 -3.34
CA TRP A 95 -23.10 -15.41 -2.76
C TRP A 95 -21.62 -15.07 -2.64
N SER A 96 -20.99 -15.54 -1.56
CA SER A 96 -19.57 -15.27 -1.25
C SER A 96 -18.72 -16.52 -1.47
N PHE A 97 -17.60 -16.37 -2.18
CA PHE A 97 -16.67 -17.46 -2.51
C PHE A 97 -15.26 -17.14 -2.01
N GLY A 98 -14.45 -18.17 -1.78
CA GLY A 98 -13.06 -17.99 -1.32
C GLY A 98 -12.10 -17.35 -2.34
N SER A 99 -12.54 -17.15 -3.59
CA SER A 99 -11.81 -16.38 -4.60
C SER A 99 -12.75 -15.94 -5.73
N GLY A 100 -12.38 -14.89 -6.49
CA GLY A 100 -13.10 -14.48 -7.68
C GLY A 100 -13.19 -15.58 -8.74
N MET A 101 -12.12 -16.37 -8.92
CA MET A 101 -12.14 -17.52 -9.82
C MET A 101 -13.14 -18.60 -9.41
N ALA A 102 -13.35 -18.82 -8.09
CA ALA A 102 -14.40 -19.72 -7.62
C ALA A 102 -15.80 -19.17 -7.92
N ALA A 103 -16.02 -17.86 -7.74
CA ALA A 103 -17.28 -17.20 -8.09
C ALA A 103 -17.58 -17.30 -9.60
N ILE A 104 -16.61 -16.95 -10.46
CA ILE A 104 -16.73 -17.05 -11.93
C ILE A 104 -17.00 -18.49 -12.35
N HIS A 105 -16.24 -19.46 -11.81
CA HIS A 105 -16.44 -20.87 -12.13
C HIS A 105 -17.83 -21.35 -11.72
N THR A 106 -18.33 -21.01 -10.53
CA THR A 106 -19.68 -21.37 -10.09
C THR A 106 -20.77 -20.68 -10.91
N ALA A 107 -20.63 -19.39 -11.22
CA ALA A 107 -21.59 -18.66 -12.06
C ALA A 107 -21.70 -19.30 -13.44
N LEU A 108 -20.57 -19.54 -14.11
CA LEU A 108 -20.55 -20.16 -15.43
C LEU A 108 -21.06 -21.61 -15.43
N THR A 109 -20.63 -22.44 -14.47
CA THR A 109 -21.09 -23.84 -14.37
C THR A 109 -22.53 -23.97 -13.87
N SER A 110 -23.13 -22.93 -13.28
CA SER A 110 -24.57 -22.91 -13.03
C SER A 110 -25.38 -22.87 -14.34
N LEU A 111 -24.87 -22.13 -15.34
CA LEU A 111 -25.52 -21.87 -16.63
C LEU A 111 -25.16 -22.87 -17.74
N LEU A 112 -23.91 -23.33 -17.80
CA LEU A 112 -23.35 -24.10 -18.93
C LEU A 112 -23.27 -25.61 -18.65
N ARG A 113 -23.53 -26.42 -19.67
CA ARG A 113 -23.41 -27.89 -19.69
C ARG A 113 -22.60 -28.34 -20.92
N ALA A 114 -22.29 -29.64 -21.01
CA ALA A 114 -21.63 -30.20 -22.19
C ALA A 114 -22.48 -29.99 -23.46
N GLY A 115 -21.86 -29.48 -24.52
CA GLY A 115 -22.51 -29.10 -25.77
C GLY A 115 -22.98 -27.63 -25.84
N ASP A 116 -22.89 -26.88 -24.74
CA ASP A 116 -23.21 -25.45 -24.73
C ASP A 116 -22.05 -24.57 -25.20
N HIS A 117 -22.40 -23.34 -25.59
CA HIS A 117 -21.47 -22.32 -26.05
C HIS A 117 -21.48 -21.09 -25.12
N LEU A 118 -20.31 -20.48 -24.93
CA LEU A 118 -20.11 -19.21 -24.23
C LEU A 118 -19.54 -18.19 -25.22
N VAL A 119 -20.08 -16.97 -25.22
CA VAL A 119 -19.36 -15.82 -25.81
C VAL A 119 -18.61 -15.13 -24.68
N ALA A 120 -17.31 -14.92 -24.84
CA ALA A 120 -16.48 -14.23 -23.85
C ALA A 120 -15.76 -13.05 -24.51
N GLN A 121 -15.58 -11.98 -23.75
CA GLN A 121 -14.68 -10.90 -24.13
C GLN A 121 -13.24 -11.42 -24.31
N ARG A 122 -12.54 -10.92 -25.33
CA ARG A 122 -11.20 -11.34 -25.73
C ARG A 122 -10.11 -10.82 -24.80
N THR A 123 -10.28 -9.61 -24.30
CA THR A 123 -9.47 -9.01 -23.23
C THR A 123 -10.16 -9.26 -21.89
N ILE A 124 -9.71 -10.28 -21.17
CA ILE A 124 -10.23 -10.67 -19.86
C ILE A 124 -9.08 -11.15 -18.97
N TYR A 125 -9.32 -11.15 -17.66
CA TYR A 125 -8.38 -11.70 -16.68
C TYR A 125 -7.81 -13.09 -17.08
N GLY A 126 -6.48 -13.24 -16.99
CA GLY A 126 -5.77 -14.42 -17.47
C GLY A 126 -6.13 -15.75 -16.79
N GLY A 127 -6.63 -15.70 -15.54
CA GLY A 127 -7.20 -16.86 -14.85
C GLY A 127 -8.50 -17.33 -15.50
N THR A 128 -9.38 -16.38 -15.86
CA THR A 128 -10.63 -16.62 -16.59
C THR A 128 -10.33 -17.16 -17.99
N TYR A 129 -9.41 -16.53 -18.72
CA TYR A 129 -8.95 -17.04 -20.02
C TYR A 129 -8.43 -18.48 -19.93
N SER A 130 -7.67 -18.82 -18.89
CA SER A 130 -7.16 -20.18 -18.66
C SER A 130 -8.27 -21.18 -18.33
N LEU A 131 -9.29 -20.79 -17.54
CA LEU A 131 -10.47 -21.62 -17.27
C LEU A 131 -11.20 -21.96 -18.58
N LEU A 132 -11.48 -20.95 -19.40
CA LEU A 132 -12.24 -21.09 -20.64
C LEU A 132 -11.49 -21.83 -21.75
N THR A 133 -10.16 -21.75 -21.79
CA THR A 133 -9.35 -22.39 -22.85
C THR A 133 -8.74 -23.75 -22.47
N LYS A 134 -8.56 -24.05 -21.17
CA LYS A 134 -7.88 -25.28 -20.72
C LYS A 134 -8.77 -26.25 -19.94
N VAL A 135 -9.83 -25.76 -19.29
CA VAL A 135 -10.73 -26.59 -18.46
C VAL A 135 -12.05 -26.85 -19.17
N PHE A 136 -12.72 -25.79 -19.63
CA PHE A 136 -14.06 -25.88 -20.23
C PHE A 136 -14.18 -26.76 -21.49
N PRO A 137 -13.16 -26.84 -22.39
CA PRO A 137 -13.19 -27.80 -23.49
C PRO A 137 -13.23 -29.26 -23.02
N GLY A 138 -12.64 -29.56 -21.86
CA GLY A 138 -12.73 -30.89 -21.21
C GLY A 138 -14.11 -31.21 -20.64
N TYR A 139 -14.96 -30.20 -20.43
CA TYR A 139 -16.38 -30.34 -20.10
C TYR A 139 -17.29 -30.29 -21.34
N GLY A 140 -16.72 -30.21 -22.55
CA GLY A 140 -17.47 -30.07 -23.79
C GLY A 140 -18.16 -28.71 -23.96
N ILE A 141 -17.67 -27.67 -23.29
CA ILE A 141 -18.18 -26.29 -23.43
C ILE A 141 -17.28 -25.56 -24.45
N GLU A 142 -17.88 -25.01 -25.52
CA GLU A 142 -17.17 -24.19 -26.51
C GLU A 142 -17.16 -22.72 -26.07
N THR A 143 -16.11 -21.96 -26.40
CA THR A 143 -16.04 -20.51 -26.14
C THR A 143 -15.55 -19.73 -27.36
N SER A 144 -16.30 -18.70 -27.77
CA SER A 144 -15.87 -17.71 -28.77
C SER A 144 -15.36 -16.43 -28.10
N PHE A 145 -14.22 -15.89 -28.56
CA PHE A 145 -13.57 -14.70 -27.98
C PHE A 145 -13.68 -13.44 -28.86
N VAL A 146 -14.53 -12.49 -28.45
CA VAL A 146 -14.90 -11.28 -29.21
C VAL A 146 -14.37 -10.00 -28.58
N ARG A 147 -14.24 -8.90 -29.34
CA ARG A 147 -14.14 -7.57 -28.70
C ARG A 147 -15.46 -7.28 -27.97
N PRO A 148 -15.47 -6.49 -26.88
CA PRO A 148 -16.68 -6.16 -26.14
C PRO A 148 -17.53 -5.08 -26.85
N GLU A 149 -17.75 -5.28 -28.14
CA GLU A 149 -18.56 -4.43 -29.01
C GLU A 149 -19.88 -5.18 -29.29
N PRO A 150 -21.05 -4.53 -29.21
CA PRO A 150 -22.35 -5.19 -29.40
C PRO A 150 -22.46 -5.99 -30.70
N ASP A 151 -21.93 -5.47 -31.80
CA ASP A 151 -21.99 -6.14 -33.12
C ASP A 151 -21.18 -7.45 -33.14
N GLU A 152 -19.95 -7.48 -32.62
CA GLU A 152 -19.16 -8.73 -32.55
C GLU A 152 -19.79 -9.75 -31.58
N VAL A 153 -20.38 -9.28 -30.47
CA VAL A 153 -21.14 -10.17 -29.57
C VAL A 153 -22.35 -10.75 -30.30
N ALA A 154 -23.08 -9.94 -31.08
CA ALA A 154 -24.26 -10.38 -31.83
C ALA A 154 -23.92 -11.41 -32.92
N GLU A 155 -22.82 -11.23 -33.63
CA GLU A 155 -22.31 -12.18 -34.63
C GLU A 155 -21.85 -13.51 -34.00
N ALA A 156 -21.29 -13.48 -32.79
CA ALA A 156 -20.83 -14.69 -32.09
C ALA A 156 -21.94 -15.47 -31.37
N VAL A 157 -23.13 -14.90 -31.17
CA VAL A 157 -24.26 -15.59 -30.52
C VAL A 157 -24.88 -16.63 -31.47
N ARG A 158 -24.68 -17.90 -31.11
CA ARG A 158 -25.24 -19.11 -31.77
C ARG A 158 -26.42 -19.69 -30.97
N PRO A 159 -27.28 -20.57 -31.54
CA PRO A 159 -28.39 -21.22 -30.81
C PRO A 159 -27.98 -22.03 -29.57
N THR A 160 -26.72 -22.50 -29.51
CA THR A 160 -26.14 -23.21 -28.35
C THR A 160 -25.61 -22.28 -27.26
N THR A 161 -25.65 -20.95 -27.46
CA THR A 161 -25.07 -19.98 -26.51
C THR A 161 -25.94 -19.87 -25.26
N LYS A 162 -25.35 -20.06 -24.07
CA LYS A 162 -26.06 -19.96 -22.77
C LYS A 162 -25.60 -18.83 -21.88
N ALA A 163 -24.52 -18.13 -22.24
CA ALA A 163 -24.07 -16.92 -21.55
C ALA A 163 -23.23 -16.04 -22.48
N VAL A 164 -23.18 -14.75 -22.15
CA VAL A 164 -22.15 -13.80 -22.58
C VAL A 164 -21.37 -13.38 -21.33
N LEU A 165 -20.04 -13.36 -21.38
CA LEU A 165 -19.17 -12.93 -20.28
C LEU A 165 -18.36 -11.69 -20.68
N VAL A 166 -18.48 -10.62 -19.89
CA VAL A 166 -17.71 -9.37 -20.03
C VAL A 166 -17.08 -8.96 -18.70
N GLU A 167 -15.99 -8.19 -18.77
CA GLU A 167 -15.33 -7.58 -17.60
C GLU A 167 -15.52 -6.06 -17.69
N THR A 168 -15.88 -5.39 -16.58
CA THR A 168 -16.24 -3.96 -16.64
C THR A 168 -15.06 -3.06 -17.00
N LEU A 169 -13.86 -3.47 -16.58
CA LEU A 169 -12.57 -2.88 -16.93
C LEU A 169 -11.55 -4.01 -17.10
N ALA A 170 -11.37 -4.50 -18.32
CA ALA A 170 -10.58 -5.70 -18.61
C ALA A 170 -9.14 -5.68 -18.08
N ASN A 171 -8.82 -6.50 -17.10
CA ASN A 171 -7.48 -6.63 -16.56
C ASN A 171 -6.55 -7.40 -17.53
N PRO A 172 -5.38 -6.87 -17.95
CA PRO A 172 -4.71 -5.63 -17.52
C PRO A 172 -4.86 -4.46 -18.51
N THR A 173 -5.65 -4.60 -19.58
CA THR A 173 -5.71 -3.60 -20.66
C THR A 173 -6.63 -2.41 -20.36
N PHE A 174 -7.40 -2.45 -19.26
CA PHE A 174 -8.46 -1.51 -18.87
C PHE A 174 -9.46 -1.21 -20.01
N GLY A 175 -9.74 -2.23 -20.83
CA GLY A 175 -10.73 -2.14 -21.90
C GLY A 175 -12.13 -2.07 -21.30
N VAL A 176 -12.90 -1.04 -21.67
CA VAL A 176 -14.28 -0.84 -21.20
C VAL A 176 -15.24 -1.57 -22.14
N ALA A 177 -16.21 -2.29 -21.59
CA ALA A 177 -17.30 -2.90 -22.35
C ALA A 177 -18.55 -2.01 -22.31
N ASP A 178 -19.29 -1.90 -23.43
CA ASP A 178 -20.62 -1.28 -23.43
C ASP A 178 -21.65 -2.26 -22.87
N ILE A 179 -21.70 -2.34 -21.55
CA ILE A 179 -22.56 -3.27 -20.80
C ILE A 179 -24.05 -2.95 -21.01
N ALA A 180 -24.41 -1.70 -21.33
CA ALA A 180 -25.79 -1.33 -21.61
C ALA A 180 -26.23 -1.90 -22.96
N ALA A 181 -25.50 -1.63 -24.04
CA ALA A 181 -25.83 -2.13 -25.37
C ALA A 181 -25.69 -3.67 -25.46
N ILE A 182 -24.67 -4.26 -24.81
CA ILE A 182 -24.55 -5.72 -24.71
C ILE A 182 -25.68 -6.31 -23.86
N GLY A 183 -26.12 -5.62 -22.80
CA GLY A 183 -27.24 -6.03 -21.94
C GLY A 183 -28.58 -6.05 -22.69
N GLU A 184 -28.85 -5.04 -23.50
CA GLU A 184 -30.02 -4.97 -24.38
C GLU A 184 -30.01 -6.12 -25.42
N LEU A 185 -28.89 -6.29 -26.13
CA LEU A 185 -28.69 -7.42 -27.06
C LEU A 185 -28.90 -8.79 -26.39
N CYS A 186 -28.34 -8.98 -25.20
CA CYS A 186 -28.49 -10.22 -24.43
C CYS A 186 -29.96 -10.48 -24.06
N ALA A 187 -30.68 -9.44 -23.66
CA ALA A 187 -32.12 -9.51 -23.38
C ALA A 187 -32.95 -9.86 -24.63
N GLU A 188 -32.67 -9.24 -25.77
CA GLU A 188 -33.33 -9.54 -27.06
C GLU A 188 -33.10 -10.98 -27.51
N ARG A 189 -31.87 -11.50 -27.33
CA ARG A 189 -31.50 -12.87 -27.71
C ARG A 189 -31.87 -13.92 -26.65
N GLY A 190 -32.36 -13.50 -25.48
CA GLY A 190 -32.70 -14.40 -24.37
C GLY A 190 -31.50 -15.10 -23.73
N VAL A 191 -30.30 -14.51 -23.83
CA VAL A 191 -29.04 -15.05 -23.30
C VAL A 191 -28.65 -14.27 -22.03
N PRO A 192 -28.33 -14.94 -20.90
CA PRO A 192 -27.78 -14.28 -19.72
C PRO A 192 -26.47 -13.52 -19.97
N LEU A 193 -26.39 -12.29 -19.46
CA LEU A 193 -25.14 -11.52 -19.40
C LEU A 193 -24.49 -11.70 -18.02
N VAL A 194 -23.27 -12.23 -18.00
CA VAL A 194 -22.42 -12.36 -16.81
C VAL A 194 -21.39 -11.23 -16.85
N VAL A 195 -21.29 -10.47 -15.76
CA VAL A 195 -20.42 -9.29 -15.68
C VAL A 195 -19.45 -9.46 -14.51
N ASP A 196 -18.14 -9.48 -14.82
CA ASP A 196 -17.08 -9.38 -13.82
C ASP A 196 -16.83 -7.90 -13.49
N ASN A 197 -17.32 -7.46 -12.33
CA ASN A 197 -17.27 -6.07 -11.86
C ASN A 197 -16.12 -5.80 -10.86
N THR A 198 -15.01 -6.52 -10.98
CA THR A 198 -13.90 -6.50 -10.01
C THR A 198 -13.36 -5.09 -9.70
N ILE A 199 -13.22 -4.21 -10.70
CA ILE A 199 -12.55 -2.91 -10.52
C ILE A 199 -13.52 -1.76 -10.17
N ALA A 200 -14.69 -1.68 -10.82
CA ALA A 200 -15.59 -0.56 -10.60
C ALA A 200 -16.39 -0.68 -9.30
N THR A 201 -16.68 -1.92 -8.85
CA THR A 201 -17.49 -2.23 -7.66
C THR A 201 -18.94 -1.71 -7.76
N PRO A 202 -19.86 -2.13 -6.88
CA PRO A 202 -21.24 -1.64 -6.88
C PRO A 202 -21.39 -0.13 -6.61
N TYR A 203 -20.30 0.55 -6.20
CA TYR A 203 -20.28 1.98 -5.94
C TYR A 203 -20.18 2.84 -7.21
N LEU A 204 -19.36 2.42 -8.18
CA LEU A 204 -19.16 3.17 -9.43
C LEU A 204 -20.03 2.64 -10.58
N LEU A 205 -20.32 1.33 -10.59
CA LEU A 205 -21.15 0.69 -11.61
C LEU A 205 -21.94 -0.47 -11.02
N ARG A 206 -23.25 -0.49 -11.23
CA ARG A 206 -24.14 -1.59 -10.86
C ARG A 206 -24.61 -2.29 -12.15
N PRO A 207 -24.04 -3.45 -12.53
CA PRO A 207 -24.37 -4.09 -13.80
C PRO A 207 -25.86 -4.38 -13.97
N PHE A 208 -26.57 -4.68 -12.88
CA PHE A 208 -28.00 -4.98 -12.89
C PHE A 208 -28.90 -3.80 -13.28
N ASP A 209 -28.45 -2.55 -13.12
CA ASP A 209 -29.18 -1.37 -13.63
C ASP A 209 -29.25 -1.37 -15.18
N HIS A 210 -28.30 -2.06 -15.83
CA HIS A 210 -28.13 -2.13 -17.28
C HIS A 210 -28.59 -3.47 -17.87
N GLN A 211 -28.98 -4.45 -17.05
CA GLN A 211 -29.52 -5.72 -17.49
C GLN A 211 -31.05 -5.65 -17.59
N VAL A 212 -31.56 -5.43 -18.79
CA VAL A 212 -33.00 -5.32 -19.07
C VAL A 212 -33.67 -6.70 -19.01
N HIS A 213 -33.80 -7.27 -17.81
CA HIS A 213 -34.53 -8.52 -17.58
C HIS A 213 -36.05 -8.33 -17.72
N ARG A 214 -36.52 -8.17 -18.97
CA ARG A 214 -37.93 -8.31 -19.34
C ARG A 214 -38.38 -9.77 -19.35
N ARG A 215 -38.34 -10.41 -18.18
CA ARG A 215 -39.20 -11.56 -17.90
C ARG A 215 -40.19 -11.11 -16.82
N PRO A 216 -41.50 -10.99 -17.12
CA PRO A 216 -42.46 -10.72 -16.08
C PRO A 216 -42.45 -11.91 -15.13
N LEU A 217 -41.90 -11.70 -13.93
CA LEU A 217 -42.17 -12.58 -12.80
C LEU A 217 -43.68 -12.56 -12.60
N GLY A 218 -44.34 -13.67 -12.95
CA GLY A 218 -45.74 -13.87 -12.62
C GLY A 218 -45.96 -13.65 -11.12
N PRO A 219 -47.15 -13.21 -10.71
CA PRO A 219 -47.43 -13.05 -9.29
C PRO A 219 -47.15 -14.35 -8.54
N ASP A 220 -46.64 -14.22 -7.32
CA ASP A 220 -46.45 -15.29 -6.34
C ASP A 220 -45.19 -16.20 -6.42
N ARG A 221 -43.99 -15.58 -6.55
CA ARG A 221 -42.74 -16.17 -6.01
C ARG A 221 -41.86 -15.21 -5.16
N ARG A 222 -42.35 -14.01 -4.82
CA ARG A 222 -41.67 -13.10 -3.89
C ARG A 222 -41.94 -13.55 -2.44
N GLY A 223 -41.25 -14.59 -1.96
CA GLY A 223 -41.43 -15.03 -0.56
C GLY A 223 -40.86 -16.37 -0.10
N ARG A 224 -39.84 -16.97 -0.76
CA ARG A 224 -39.29 -18.27 -0.30
C ARG A 224 -37.80 -18.33 0.07
N HIS A 225 -37.02 -17.26 -0.16
CA HIS A 225 -35.60 -17.20 0.28
C HIS A 225 -35.28 -16.03 1.22
N GLY A 226 -36.30 -15.32 1.71
CA GLY A 226 -36.18 -14.40 2.84
C GLY A 226 -36.74 -15.03 4.10
N LEU A 227 -35.98 -14.98 5.21
CA LEU A 227 -36.54 -15.15 6.54
C LEU A 227 -37.57 -14.01 6.76
N PRO A 228 -38.87 -14.29 6.95
CA PRO A 228 -39.80 -13.27 7.40
C PRO A 228 -39.46 -12.88 8.85
N PRO A 229 -39.78 -11.64 9.29
CA PRO A 229 -39.72 -11.32 10.71
C PRO A 229 -40.67 -12.22 11.49
N ALA A 230 -40.25 -12.66 12.67
CA ALA A 230 -41.09 -13.49 13.53
C ALA A 230 -42.16 -12.62 14.21
N ASP A 231 -43.38 -12.66 13.67
CA ASP A 231 -44.55 -12.22 14.43
C ASP A 231 -44.67 -13.08 15.68
N ARG A 232 -44.78 -12.42 16.85
CA ARG A 232 -44.92 -13.11 18.13
C ARG A 232 -46.28 -13.80 18.19
N PRO A 233 -46.37 -15.08 18.57
CA PRO A 233 -47.62 -15.61 19.10
C PRO A 233 -47.90 -14.94 20.45
N ASP A 234 -49.13 -14.51 20.67
CA ASP A 234 -49.58 -14.04 21.99
C ASP A 234 -49.42 -15.16 23.04
N PRO A 235 -49.09 -14.82 24.30
CA PRO A 235 -48.97 -15.82 25.36
C PRO A 235 -50.34 -16.47 25.63
N PRO A 236 -50.42 -17.80 25.78
CA PRO A 236 -51.70 -18.47 26.00
C PRO A 236 -52.30 -18.07 27.35
N ALA A 237 -53.56 -17.66 27.34
CA ALA A 237 -54.37 -17.56 28.55
C ALA A 237 -54.50 -18.95 29.20
N GLY A 238 -54.45 -19.00 30.52
CA GLY A 238 -54.37 -20.26 31.27
C GLY A 238 -55.69 -21.03 31.40
N ALA A 239 -55.54 -22.26 31.91
CA ALA A 239 -56.56 -23.22 32.36
C ALA A 239 -57.33 -24.00 31.26
N GLY A 240 -57.38 -25.33 31.43
CA GLY A 240 -58.18 -26.23 30.59
C GLY A 240 -57.67 -27.68 30.59
N SER A 241 -58.10 -28.48 31.56
CA SER A 241 -57.86 -29.93 31.61
C SER A 241 -58.52 -30.67 30.44
N GLY A 242 -57.81 -31.62 29.80
CA GLY A 242 -58.38 -32.51 28.78
C GLY A 242 -57.54 -33.77 28.57
N ASP A 243 -58.16 -34.93 28.76
CA ASP A 243 -57.56 -36.27 28.65
C ASP A 243 -57.69 -36.83 27.21
N HIS A 244 -56.99 -37.94 26.95
CA HIS A 244 -56.99 -38.81 25.76
C HIS A 244 -56.13 -38.33 24.57
N GLY A 245 -55.40 -39.18 23.82
CA GLY A 245 -55.16 -40.62 24.00
C GLY A 245 -55.21 -41.41 22.69
N ARG A 246 -54.16 -42.24 22.46
CA ARG A 246 -54.07 -43.43 21.57
C ARG A 246 -53.69 -43.31 20.07
N ARG A 247 -52.70 -44.18 19.74
CA ARG A 247 -52.41 -44.93 18.49
C ARG A 247 -51.80 -44.13 17.32
N LEU A 248 -50.60 -44.44 16.78
CA LEU A 248 -49.89 -45.68 16.36
C LEU A 248 -50.23 -46.22 14.96
N ARG A 249 -49.15 -46.56 14.23
CA ARG A 249 -49.00 -47.26 12.92
C ARG A 249 -49.08 -46.34 11.69
N GLY A 250 -48.17 -46.43 10.70
CA GLY A 250 -46.92 -47.19 10.59
C GLY A 250 -46.55 -47.54 9.13
N LEU A 251 -45.32 -48.05 8.91
CA LEU A 251 -44.81 -48.69 7.66
C LEU A 251 -44.55 -47.72 6.47
N ALA A 252 -43.59 -47.93 5.55
CA ALA A 252 -42.56 -48.97 5.40
C ALA A 252 -41.25 -48.40 4.76
N GLY A 253 -40.20 -49.22 4.77
CA GLY A 253 -38.86 -48.92 4.24
C GLY A 253 -38.61 -49.29 2.75
N PRO A 254 -37.34 -49.43 2.33
CA PRO A 254 -36.87 -48.94 1.02
C PRO A 254 -36.45 -50.02 0.00
N ALA A 255 -36.09 -49.61 -1.21
CA ALA A 255 -35.49 -50.45 -2.25
C ALA A 255 -34.09 -49.93 -2.69
N ARG A 256 -33.20 -50.86 -3.08
CA ARG A 256 -31.85 -50.65 -3.64
C ARG A 256 -31.71 -51.39 -4.98
N ASN A 257 -30.80 -50.91 -5.83
CA ASN A 257 -29.84 -51.62 -6.74
C ASN A 257 -29.30 -50.57 -7.73
N THR A 258 -28.02 -50.40 -8.08
CA THR A 258 -26.89 -51.28 -8.49
C THR A 258 -27.02 -51.90 -9.87
N ASP A 259 -26.17 -51.46 -10.81
CA ASP A 259 -25.44 -52.20 -11.87
C ASP A 259 -24.63 -51.16 -12.70
N ALA A 260 -23.30 -51.26 -12.90
CA ALA A 260 -22.49 -52.19 -13.71
C ALA A 260 -22.30 -51.70 -15.18
N GLY A 261 -21.04 -51.58 -15.63
CA GLY A 261 -20.66 -51.03 -16.94
C GLY A 261 -20.45 -52.08 -18.05
N PRO A 262 -19.92 -51.68 -19.23
CA PRO A 262 -18.63 -52.25 -19.65
C PRO A 262 -17.71 -51.28 -20.42
N ALA A 263 -16.49 -51.75 -20.74
CA ALA A 263 -15.46 -51.01 -21.47
C ALA A 263 -15.22 -51.58 -22.89
N HIS A 264 -14.70 -50.73 -23.80
CA HIS A 264 -14.01 -51.14 -25.03
C HIS A 264 -12.93 -50.10 -25.39
N GLY A 265 -11.91 -50.50 -26.16
CA GLY A 265 -10.77 -49.64 -26.47
C GLY A 265 -10.23 -49.79 -27.90
N THR A 266 -9.02 -49.26 -28.10
CA THR A 266 -8.14 -49.33 -29.30
C THR A 266 -8.63 -48.70 -30.61
N ALA A 267 -7.95 -47.62 -31.03
CA ALA A 267 -7.31 -47.53 -32.35
C ALA A 267 -6.23 -46.42 -32.38
N VAL A 268 -5.03 -46.76 -32.85
CA VAL A 268 -3.92 -45.82 -33.11
C VAL A 268 -3.82 -45.59 -34.63
N ARG A 269 -3.60 -44.35 -35.07
CA ARG A 269 -3.01 -44.06 -36.41
C ARG A 269 -2.02 -42.90 -36.36
N HIS A 270 -0.92 -43.06 -37.08
CA HIS A 270 0.15 -42.07 -37.26
C HIS A 270 -0.16 -41.07 -38.39
N CYS A 271 0.31 -39.82 -38.22
CA CYS A 271 1.13 -38.98 -39.11
C CYS A 271 1.07 -39.19 -40.66
N PRO A 272 1.22 -38.09 -41.46
CA PRO A 272 2.50 -37.38 -41.50
C PRO A 272 2.50 -35.84 -41.69
N ARG A 273 3.71 -35.29 -41.55
CA ARG A 273 4.13 -33.89 -41.73
C ARG A 273 3.90 -33.34 -43.16
N ALA A 274 3.69 -32.03 -43.27
CA ALA A 274 4.14 -31.24 -44.43
C ALA A 274 4.35 -29.75 -44.08
N GLY A 275 5.61 -29.30 -44.07
CA GLY A 275 6.05 -28.03 -44.65
C GLY A 275 6.92 -28.36 -45.88
N PRO A 276 7.49 -27.41 -46.65
CA PRO A 276 7.83 -26.02 -46.27
C PRO A 276 7.52 -24.95 -47.35
N GLY A 277 7.94 -23.69 -47.13
CA GLY A 277 8.38 -22.81 -48.23
C GLY A 277 7.83 -21.36 -48.27
N PRO A 278 8.67 -20.33 -48.53
CA PRO A 278 8.27 -18.91 -48.49
C PRO A 278 8.03 -18.28 -49.88
N GLY A 279 7.27 -17.17 -49.94
CA GLY A 279 6.91 -16.52 -51.22
C GLY A 279 6.54 -15.02 -51.16
N ARG A 280 7.57 -14.16 -51.24
CA ARG A 280 7.65 -12.83 -51.90
C ARG A 280 6.49 -11.81 -51.84
N ALA A 281 6.85 -10.58 -51.47
CA ALA A 281 6.11 -9.34 -51.76
C ALA A 281 6.22 -8.90 -53.24
N PRO A 282 5.38 -7.93 -53.67
CA PRO A 282 5.72 -7.00 -54.75
C PRO A 282 5.76 -5.52 -54.29
N GLN A 283 6.62 -4.72 -54.93
CA GLN A 283 6.74 -3.27 -54.74
C GLN A 283 6.20 -2.49 -55.95
N GLY A 284 5.77 -1.23 -55.71
CA GLY A 284 5.66 -0.17 -56.73
C GLY A 284 4.24 0.07 -57.29
N ARG A 285 3.84 1.30 -57.69
CA ARG A 285 4.57 2.59 -57.79
C ARG A 285 3.64 3.79 -57.54
N LEU A 286 4.12 4.73 -56.72
CA LEU A 286 4.30 6.18 -57.01
C LEU A 286 3.34 6.92 -57.97
N ARG A 287 2.68 7.97 -57.45
CA ARG A 287 2.54 9.27 -58.15
C ARG A 287 2.66 10.48 -57.19
N ARG A 288 3.05 11.62 -57.77
CA ARG A 288 3.52 12.90 -57.20
C ARG A 288 2.86 14.03 -58.04
N VAL A 289 2.68 15.29 -57.65
CA VAL A 289 3.16 16.16 -56.54
C VAL A 289 2.02 17.15 -56.19
N LEU A 290 1.96 17.75 -54.99
CA LEU A 290 1.81 19.22 -54.75
C LEU A 290 1.63 19.56 -53.25
N GLY A 291 2.26 20.65 -52.79
CA GLY A 291 2.33 21.06 -51.38
C GLY A 291 1.51 22.30 -51.02
N PRO A 292 2.00 23.20 -50.14
CA PRO A 292 1.65 23.14 -48.72
C PRO A 292 0.90 24.38 -48.19
N ALA A 293 0.12 24.22 -47.10
CA ALA A 293 -0.61 25.32 -46.46
C ALA A 293 -0.50 25.35 -44.92
N ARG A 294 0.42 26.21 -44.44
CA ARG A 294 0.39 27.06 -43.23
C ARG A 294 -0.38 26.63 -41.98
N ALA A 295 0.35 26.55 -40.86
CA ALA A 295 -0.20 26.59 -39.51
C ALA A 295 -0.76 27.99 -39.12
N PRO A 296 -1.79 28.08 -38.27
CA PRO A 296 -2.22 29.31 -37.62
C PRO A 296 -1.50 29.53 -36.28
N ARG A 297 -0.99 30.75 -36.06
CA ARG A 297 -0.51 31.22 -34.74
C ARG A 297 -1.71 31.60 -33.85
N PRO A 298 -1.66 31.38 -32.52
CA PRO A 298 -2.68 31.89 -31.62
C PRO A 298 -2.55 33.41 -31.43
N ARG A 299 -3.68 34.10 -31.20
CA ARG A 299 -3.72 35.48 -30.65
C ARG A 299 -4.66 35.53 -29.43
N PRO A 300 -4.36 36.37 -28.42
CA PRO A 300 -4.94 36.25 -27.09
C PRO A 300 -6.22 37.08 -26.89
N ARG A 301 -7.20 36.57 -26.12
CA ARG A 301 -8.28 37.39 -25.54
C ARG A 301 -8.70 36.97 -24.12
N ARG A 302 -8.21 37.77 -23.17
CA ARG A 302 -8.86 38.32 -21.95
C ARG A 302 -9.93 37.51 -21.19
N ARG A 303 -9.71 37.42 -19.87
CA ARG A 303 -10.68 37.16 -18.79
C ARG A 303 -12.06 37.80 -19.03
N ALA A 304 -13.12 37.05 -18.73
CA ALA A 304 -14.40 37.58 -18.26
C ALA A 304 -15.02 36.60 -17.23
N LEU A 305 -14.78 36.85 -15.94
CA LEU A 305 -15.46 36.15 -14.85
C LEU A 305 -16.95 36.58 -14.84
N ARG A 306 -17.88 35.63 -15.04
CA ARG A 306 -19.29 35.82 -14.69
C ARG A 306 -19.57 35.18 -13.34
N ARG A 307 -19.64 36.00 -12.29
CA ARG A 307 -20.31 35.63 -11.03
C ARG A 307 -21.76 35.27 -11.35
N ARG A 308 -22.26 34.15 -10.84
CA ARG A 308 -23.70 33.91 -10.67
C ARG A 308 -24.02 34.08 -9.20
N GLU A 309 -24.78 35.13 -8.89
CA GLU A 309 -25.32 35.36 -7.55
C GLU A 309 -26.42 34.33 -7.28
N VAL A 310 -26.31 33.62 -6.16
CA VAL A 310 -27.44 32.86 -5.59
C VAL A 310 -28.17 33.82 -4.64
N ARG A 311 -29.36 34.29 -5.03
CA ARG A 311 -30.23 35.04 -4.12
C ARG A 311 -30.85 34.06 -3.13
N GLY A 312 -30.63 34.31 -1.83
CA GLY A 312 -31.20 33.49 -0.77
C GLY A 312 -32.70 33.71 -0.56
N HIS A 313 -33.31 32.78 0.16
CA HIS A 313 -34.55 32.98 0.89
C HIS A 313 -34.36 32.50 2.33
N ALA A 314 -34.54 33.41 3.28
CA ALA A 314 -34.47 33.12 4.71
C ALA A 314 -35.83 32.58 5.19
N GLY A 315 -35.81 31.50 5.99
CA GLY A 315 -37.00 30.68 6.23
C GLY A 315 -37.15 30.04 7.61
N ARG A 316 -36.85 30.80 8.69
CA ARG A 316 -37.30 30.62 10.09
C ARG A 316 -37.01 29.31 10.85
N HIS A 317 -36.58 29.49 12.10
CA HIS A 317 -36.40 28.44 13.11
C HIS A 317 -37.69 27.68 13.46
N VAL A 318 -37.55 26.38 13.75
CA VAL A 318 -38.28 25.71 14.83
C VAL A 318 -37.26 25.00 15.72
N ALA A 319 -37.21 25.36 16.99
CA ALA A 319 -36.37 24.68 17.98
C ALA A 319 -37.17 23.58 18.69
N GLN A 320 -36.60 22.37 18.81
CA GLN A 320 -37.08 21.38 19.77
C GLN A 320 -35.94 20.90 20.67
N ARG A 321 -36.28 20.75 21.95
CA ARG A 321 -35.34 20.51 23.05
C ARG A 321 -35.07 19.03 23.19
N VAL A 322 -33.80 18.65 23.38
CA VAL A 322 -33.43 17.40 24.04
C VAL A 322 -32.73 17.75 25.36
N ARG A 323 -33.20 17.16 26.46
CA ARG A 323 -32.71 17.43 27.82
C ARG A 323 -31.32 16.79 28.01
N ARG A 324 -30.30 17.59 28.31
CA ARG A 324 -29.06 17.09 28.91
C ARG A 324 -29.32 16.75 30.39
N VAL A 325 -29.06 15.51 30.78
CA VAL A 325 -28.83 15.13 32.17
C VAL A 325 -27.33 15.09 32.38
N ALA A 326 -26.83 15.87 33.32
CA ALA A 326 -25.42 15.86 33.74
C ALA A 326 -25.34 15.32 35.17
N PRO A 327 -24.39 14.42 35.49
CA PRO A 327 -23.93 14.21 36.85
C PRO A 327 -22.81 15.19 37.16
N SER A 328 -23.03 16.03 38.17
CA SER A 328 -22.00 16.87 38.76
C SER A 328 -21.10 16.06 39.70
N LEU A 329 -19.79 16.25 39.66
CA LEU A 329 -18.91 15.91 40.78
C LEU A 329 -17.90 17.03 41.03
N ARG A 330 -17.95 17.56 42.26
CA ARG A 330 -17.03 18.59 42.75
C ARG A 330 -15.72 17.97 43.23
N ARG A 331 -14.63 18.73 43.14
CA ARG A 331 -13.38 18.43 43.87
C ARG A 331 -13.62 18.39 45.38
N ALA A 332 -13.04 17.40 46.05
CA ALA A 332 -12.68 17.46 47.47
C ALA A 332 -11.32 16.77 47.66
N GLN A 333 -10.42 17.39 48.41
CA GLN A 333 -9.09 16.86 48.73
C GLN A 333 -9.18 15.97 49.98
N ALA A 334 -8.53 14.80 49.97
CA ALA A 334 -8.12 14.09 51.18
C ALA A 334 -6.91 13.17 50.87
N GLY A 335 -5.97 13.12 51.82
CA GLY A 335 -4.71 12.37 51.73
C GLY A 335 -4.81 10.86 52.00
N PRO A 336 -3.66 10.16 52.11
CA PRO A 336 -3.56 8.79 51.65
C PRO A 336 -3.75 7.71 52.74
N ARG A 337 -4.42 6.62 52.38
CA ARG A 337 -4.26 5.28 53.00
C ARG A 337 -4.37 4.21 51.92
N GLY A 338 -3.38 3.31 51.86
CA GLY A 338 -3.36 2.24 50.87
C GLY A 338 -4.32 1.10 51.20
N LEU A 339 -4.78 0.38 50.17
CA LEU A 339 -5.39 -0.94 50.33
C LEU A 339 -4.98 -1.85 49.15
N VAL A 340 -4.59 -3.07 49.47
CA VAL A 340 -4.15 -4.09 48.52
C VAL A 340 -5.35 -4.69 47.79
N VAL A 341 -5.33 -4.73 46.45
CA VAL A 341 -6.34 -5.45 45.66
C VAL A 341 -5.85 -6.86 45.36
N ARG A 342 -6.62 -7.86 45.82
CA ARG A 342 -6.40 -9.28 45.52
C ARG A 342 -6.92 -9.62 44.12
N GLN A 343 -6.21 -10.50 43.40
CA GLN A 343 -6.77 -11.16 42.21
C GLN A 343 -7.82 -12.22 42.63
N PRO A 344 -8.89 -12.43 41.83
CA PRO A 344 -9.83 -13.52 42.04
C PRO A 344 -9.26 -14.86 41.52
N SER A 345 -9.47 -15.92 42.29
CA SER A 345 -9.03 -17.28 41.99
C SER A 345 -10.10 -18.08 41.21
N LEU A 346 -9.66 -18.89 40.25
CA LEU A 346 -10.50 -19.87 39.55
C LEU A 346 -10.58 -21.18 40.36
N PRO A 347 -11.73 -21.90 40.35
CA PRO A 347 -11.88 -23.18 41.03
C PRO A 347 -11.15 -24.31 40.27
N GLY A 348 -10.51 -25.21 41.03
CA GLY A 348 -9.57 -26.20 40.49
C GLY A 348 -10.19 -27.55 40.07
N LEU A 349 -9.46 -28.25 39.20
CA LEU A 349 -9.63 -29.67 38.89
C LEU A 349 -8.53 -30.49 39.61
N PRO A 350 -8.78 -31.74 40.01
CA PRO A 350 -7.84 -32.55 40.79
C PRO A 350 -6.64 -33.04 39.96
N PRO A 351 -5.47 -33.27 40.59
CA PRO A 351 -4.25 -33.64 39.90
C PRO A 351 -4.28 -35.08 39.36
N ARG A 352 -3.60 -35.31 38.22
CA ARG A 352 -3.21 -36.65 37.76
C ARG A 352 -1.69 -36.78 37.84
N ASP A 353 -1.22 -37.73 38.63
CA ASP A 353 0.19 -38.09 38.70
C ASP A 353 0.66 -38.76 37.41
N HIS A 354 1.71 -38.22 36.79
CA HIS A 354 2.51 -38.95 35.81
C HIS A 354 4.00 -38.77 36.08
N GLN A 355 4.61 -39.81 36.66
CA GLN A 355 6.05 -39.97 36.78
C GLN A 355 6.69 -40.19 35.39
N PRO A 356 7.93 -39.72 35.16
CA PRO A 356 8.70 -40.08 33.97
C PRO A 356 9.22 -41.54 34.08
N PRO A 357 9.07 -42.39 33.05
CA PRO A 357 9.58 -43.76 33.10
C PRO A 357 11.11 -43.80 32.97
N ALA A 358 11.74 -44.52 33.88
CA ALA A 358 13.19 -44.72 33.91
C ALA A 358 13.69 -45.75 32.87
N ALA A 359 15.00 -45.68 32.58
CA ALA A 359 15.68 -46.50 31.58
C ALA A 359 15.60 -48.03 31.83
N ARG A 360 15.62 -48.80 30.74
CA ARG A 360 16.01 -50.23 30.76
C ARG A 360 17.19 -50.48 29.84
N ARG A 361 18.26 -51.05 30.41
CA ARG A 361 19.42 -51.60 29.69
C ARG A 361 19.16 -53.04 29.22
N ARG A 362 19.66 -53.38 28.02
CA ARG A 362 20.14 -54.69 27.50
C ARG A 362 20.46 -54.45 26.02
N GLY A 363 21.52 -54.96 25.40
CA GLY A 363 22.71 -55.69 25.85
C GLY A 363 23.79 -55.57 24.74
N ALA A 364 25.05 -55.92 25.01
CA ALA A 364 26.16 -55.64 24.10
C ALA A 364 26.53 -56.81 23.17
N SER A 365 26.90 -56.51 21.92
CA SER A 365 27.86 -57.31 21.14
C SER A 365 28.35 -56.59 19.86
N GLY A 366 29.67 -56.44 19.72
CA GLY A 366 30.36 -56.58 18.41
C GLY A 366 30.60 -55.35 17.52
N GLY A 367 31.77 -54.72 17.67
CA GLY A 367 32.73 -54.69 16.55
C GLY A 367 32.99 -53.40 15.74
N ARG A 368 34.21 -52.86 15.95
CA ARG A 368 35.12 -52.18 14.97
C ARG A 368 34.89 -50.71 14.57
N ASP A 369 35.65 -49.87 15.26
CA ASP A 369 36.75 -49.02 14.74
C ASP A 369 36.53 -47.82 13.78
N ARG A 370 37.38 -46.81 14.06
CA ARG A 370 37.68 -45.55 13.33
C ARG A 370 36.70 -44.39 13.59
N GLY A 371 37.08 -43.26 14.20
CA GLY A 371 38.32 -42.92 14.91
C GLY A 371 38.82 -41.49 14.62
N TRP A 372 38.62 -40.57 15.57
CA TRP A 372 39.45 -39.35 15.74
C TRP A 372 39.35 -38.85 17.21
N PRO A 373 40.45 -38.44 17.88
CA PRO A 373 40.44 -38.10 19.31
C PRO A 373 40.67 -36.57 19.51
N PRO A 374 40.87 -35.99 20.73
CA PRO A 374 39.84 -35.11 21.28
C PRO A 374 40.35 -33.74 21.83
N ALA A 375 39.40 -32.96 22.36
CA ALA A 375 39.58 -31.62 22.94
C ALA A 375 40.49 -31.50 24.18
N ARG A 376 40.98 -30.27 24.45
CA ARG A 376 41.42 -29.68 25.75
C ARG A 376 41.94 -28.24 25.54
N ARG A 377 42.02 -27.32 26.52
CA ARG A 377 41.25 -27.07 27.76
C ARG A 377 41.60 -25.64 28.27
N ARG A 378 40.64 -25.00 28.95
CA ARG A 378 40.69 -23.74 29.75
C ARG A 378 42.05 -23.27 30.32
N GLY A 379 42.25 -21.94 30.33
CA GLY A 379 43.11 -21.20 31.27
C GLY A 379 42.41 -19.91 31.75
N ARG A 380 42.61 -19.49 33.02
CA ARG A 380 41.95 -18.34 33.70
C ARG A 380 43.00 -17.43 34.35
N ARG A 381 42.57 -16.21 34.74
CA ARG A 381 43.24 -15.15 35.56
C ARG A 381 43.91 -14.05 34.70
N GLY A 382 43.89 -12.77 35.08
CA GLY A 382 43.28 -12.13 36.27
C GLY A 382 43.29 -10.58 36.16
N CYS A 383 42.60 -9.89 37.07
CA CYS A 383 42.35 -8.44 36.98
C CYS A 383 43.42 -7.58 37.68
N LEU A 384 43.86 -6.50 37.03
CA LEU A 384 44.36 -5.24 37.62
C LEU A 384 44.07 -4.11 36.61
N GLY A 385 43.62 -2.93 37.06
CA GLY A 385 43.45 -1.72 36.24
C GLY A 385 44.39 -0.58 36.68
N PRO A 386 44.11 0.69 36.35
CA PRO A 386 43.32 1.23 35.25
C PRO A 386 44.23 1.94 34.21
N GLY A 387 44.19 1.51 32.95
CA GLY A 387 45.01 2.08 31.87
C GLY A 387 44.19 2.93 30.89
N ARG A 388 44.66 4.14 30.58
CA ARG A 388 44.04 5.09 29.63
C ARG A 388 43.68 4.40 28.31
N GLY A 389 42.40 4.44 27.93
CA GLY A 389 41.92 3.89 26.66
C GLY A 389 42.48 4.68 25.47
N ARG A 390 43.44 4.10 24.75
CA ARG A 390 43.79 4.53 23.39
C ARG A 390 42.67 4.12 22.42
N ALA A 391 42.50 4.89 21.36
CA ALA A 391 41.65 4.52 20.22
C ALA A 391 42.01 3.11 19.68
N PRO A 392 41.05 2.38 19.07
CA PRO A 392 41.31 1.06 18.50
C PRO A 392 42.42 1.15 17.45
N GLY A 393 43.50 0.41 17.66
CA GLY A 393 44.63 0.40 16.73
C GLY A 393 44.24 -0.25 15.40
N ALA A 394 44.81 0.27 14.30
CA ALA A 394 44.62 -0.25 12.95
C ALA A 394 44.90 -1.76 12.87
N GLY A 395 43.84 -2.55 12.74
CA GLY A 395 43.91 -3.99 12.55
C GLY A 395 44.26 -4.32 11.12
N GLN A 396 45.57 -4.43 10.84
CA GLN A 396 46.16 -5.09 9.66
C GLN A 396 45.40 -4.89 8.35
N GLY A 397 45.65 -3.77 7.67
CA GLY A 397 45.29 -3.65 6.27
C GLY A 397 45.88 -4.82 5.48
N MET A 398 45.02 -5.55 4.76
CA MET A 398 45.50 -6.39 3.68
C MET A 398 46.12 -5.47 2.64
N SER A 399 47.46 -5.39 2.62
CA SER A 399 48.22 -4.80 1.54
C SER A 399 48.11 -5.71 0.31
N GLY A 400 46.91 -5.74 -0.28
CA GLY A 400 46.69 -6.19 -1.63
C GLY A 400 47.44 -5.25 -2.56
N ASP A 401 48.32 -5.83 -3.37
CA ASP A 401 49.04 -5.17 -4.45
C ASP A 401 48.06 -4.37 -5.33
N PRO A 402 48.18 -3.01 -5.40
CA PRO A 402 47.25 -2.16 -6.13
C PRO A 402 47.36 -2.31 -7.66
N ASP A 403 48.34 -3.06 -8.17
CA ASP A 403 48.56 -3.29 -9.60
C ASP A 403 47.87 -4.57 -10.14
N ARG A 404 47.04 -5.23 -9.31
CA ARG A 404 46.17 -6.32 -9.78
C ARG A 404 44.94 -5.78 -10.48
N GLY A 405 45.08 -5.55 -11.79
CA GLY A 405 44.00 -5.12 -12.70
C GLY A 405 42.82 -6.10 -12.79
N GLY A 406 41.91 -6.02 -11.82
CA GLY A 406 40.54 -6.52 -11.97
C GLY A 406 39.71 -5.63 -12.91
N PRO A 407 38.55 -6.10 -13.40
CA PRO A 407 37.64 -5.27 -14.17
C PRO A 407 37.15 -4.10 -13.32
N LYS A 408 37.08 -2.90 -13.91
CA LYS A 408 36.46 -1.74 -13.27
C LYS A 408 34.98 -2.00 -13.05
N ARG A 409 34.45 -1.61 -11.89
CA ARG A 409 33.01 -1.63 -11.64
C ARG A 409 32.35 -0.45 -12.36
N ARG A 410 31.24 -0.68 -13.06
CA ARG A 410 30.49 0.38 -13.73
C ARG A 410 29.45 0.98 -12.80
N VAL A 411 29.67 2.25 -12.45
CA VAL A 411 28.79 3.07 -11.61
C VAL A 411 27.96 3.97 -12.50
N VAL A 412 26.64 3.93 -12.31
CA VAL A 412 25.73 4.89 -12.94
C VAL A 412 25.39 5.97 -11.93
N VAL A 413 25.76 7.21 -12.21
CA VAL A 413 25.33 8.36 -11.40
C VAL A 413 24.04 8.91 -12.00
N VAL A 414 22.94 8.82 -11.25
CA VAL A 414 21.61 9.29 -11.67
C VAL A 414 21.28 10.59 -10.93
N PHE A 415 20.96 11.65 -11.67
CA PHE A 415 20.81 13.00 -11.14
C PHE A 415 19.82 13.88 -11.94
N GLY A 416 19.57 15.10 -11.47
CA GLY A 416 18.52 16.01 -11.97
C GLY A 416 17.17 15.73 -11.31
N GLY A 417 16.17 15.38 -12.12
CA GLY A 417 14.85 14.94 -11.67
C GLY A 417 13.76 16.01 -11.77
N ARG A 418 12.51 15.59 -11.49
CA ARG A 418 11.32 16.46 -11.48
C ARG A 418 11.11 17.10 -10.10
N SER A 419 12.14 17.78 -9.61
CA SER A 419 12.19 18.38 -8.27
C SER A 419 12.50 19.88 -8.33
N ALA A 420 12.15 20.61 -7.27
CA ALA A 420 12.64 21.96 -7.03
C ALA A 420 14.17 21.99 -6.79
N GLU A 421 14.74 20.85 -6.40
CA GLU A 421 16.15 20.66 -6.04
C GLU A 421 17.00 20.07 -7.19
N HIS A 422 16.48 20.12 -8.42
CA HIS A 422 17.11 19.59 -9.63
C HIS A 422 18.56 20.08 -9.80
N GLU A 423 18.78 21.38 -9.67
CA GLU A 423 20.09 22.02 -9.78
C GLU A 423 21.06 21.60 -8.65
N VAL A 424 20.56 21.39 -7.43
CA VAL A 424 21.35 20.90 -6.29
C VAL A 424 21.80 19.46 -6.55
N SER A 425 20.93 18.64 -7.12
CA SER A 425 21.23 17.28 -7.54
C SER A 425 22.34 17.24 -8.60
N VAL A 426 22.32 18.12 -9.60
CA VAL A 426 23.41 18.23 -10.61
C VAL A 426 24.75 18.63 -9.96
N ALA A 427 24.74 19.56 -8.99
CA ALA A 427 25.94 19.97 -8.26
C ALA A 427 26.52 18.86 -7.35
N SER A 428 25.65 18.11 -6.68
CA SER A 428 26.01 16.93 -5.88
C SER A 428 26.57 15.81 -6.77
N ALA A 429 25.95 15.53 -7.91
CA ALA A 429 26.45 14.54 -8.88
C ALA A 429 27.85 14.88 -9.40
N ARG A 430 28.12 16.16 -9.72
CA ARG A 430 29.46 16.64 -10.06
C ARG A 430 30.48 16.38 -8.95
N SER A 431 30.08 16.52 -7.70
CA SER A 431 30.95 16.23 -6.55
C SER A 431 31.24 14.73 -6.46
N VAL A 432 30.24 13.85 -6.59
CA VAL A 432 30.40 12.39 -6.57
C VAL A 432 31.28 11.89 -7.71
N VAL A 433 31.03 12.32 -8.94
CA VAL A 433 31.81 11.91 -10.13
C VAL A 433 33.29 12.29 -10.00
N ASN A 434 33.58 13.47 -9.46
CA ASN A 434 34.96 13.91 -9.23
C ASN A 434 35.68 13.12 -8.11
N ALA A 435 34.96 12.38 -7.27
CA ALA A 435 35.49 11.63 -6.14
C ALA A 435 35.61 10.12 -6.41
N LEU A 436 34.91 9.59 -7.43
CA LEU A 436 35.06 8.20 -7.88
C LEU A 436 36.45 7.97 -8.50
N ASP A 437 37.22 7.02 -7.95
CA ASP A 437 38.55 6.69 -8.48
C ASP A 437 38.45 6.07 -9.89
N PRO A 438 38.99 6.73 -10.94
CA PRO A 438 38.89 6.24 -12.32
C PRO A 438 39.71 4.96 -12.56
N ARG A 439 40.50 4.49 -11.59
CA ARG A 439 41.18 3.17 -11.63
C ARG A 439 40.23 2.04 -11.19
N ARG A 440 39.30 2.32 -10.29
CA ARG A 440 38.32 1.37 -9.74
C ARG A 440 37.00 1.38 -10.52
N TYR A 441 36.61 2.54 -11.04
CA TYR A 441 35.27 2.77 -11.58
C TYR A 441 35.25 3.21 -13.05
N ASP A 442 34.27 2.70 -13.79
CA ASP A 442 33.80 3.20 -15.08
C ASP A 442 32.48 3.94 -14.84
N VAL A 443 32.34 5.19 -15.28
CA VAL A 443 31.23 6.06 -14.85
C VAL A 443 30.30 6.38 -16.01
N LEU A 444 29.02 6.02 -15.87
CA LEU A 444 27.95 6.46 -16.76
C LEU A 444 27.13 7.57 -16.10
N LEU A 445 26.83 8.61 -16.88
CA LEU A 445 26.06 9.77 -16.44
C LEU A 445 24.64 9.69 -16.98
N ILE A 446 23.66 9.68 -16.09
CA ILE A 446 22.24 9.61 -16.45
C ILE A 446 21.49 10.79 -15.83
N GLY A 447 21.27 11.80 -16.66
CA GLY A 447 20.54 13.01 -16.27
C GLY A 447 19.04 12.85 -16.52
N ILE A 448 18.22 13.19 -15.52
CA ILE A 448 16.77 13.25 -15.64
C ILE A 448 16.36 14.72 -15.82
N ASP A 449 15.73 15.08 -16.94
CA ASP A 449 15.29 16.46 -17.19
C ASP A 449 14.09 16.85 -16.29
N LYS A 450 13.74 18.15 -16.24
CA LYS A 450 12.58 18.65 -15.47
C LYS A 450 11.21 18.15 -15.98
N ARG A 451 11.16 17.39 -17.09
CA ARG A 451 9.98 16.68 -17.59
C ARG A 451 9.97 15.20 -17.19
N GLY A 452 11.05 14.69 -16.60
CA GLY A 452 11.21 13.29 -16.19
C GLY A 452 11.79 12.38 -17.25
N ARG A 453 12.36 12.91 -18.34
CA ARG A 453 13.03 12.12 -19.38
C ARG A 453 14.47 11.83 -18.96
N TRP A 454 14.90 10.59 -19.15
CA TRP A 454 16.22 10.11 -18.77
C TRP A 454 17.14 10.16 -20.00
N HIS A 455 18.29 10.80 -19.86
CA HIS A 455 19.27 11.03 -20.92
C HIS A 455 20.63 10.48 -20.51
N GLN A 456 21.28 9.72 -21.40
CA GLN A 456 22.70 9.39 -21.23
C GLN A 456 23.56 10.57 -21.68
N LEU A 457 24.32 11.13 -20.75
CA LEU A 457 25.12 12.33 -20.99
C LEU A 457 26.58 11.94 -21.24
N PRO A 458 27.26 12.54 -22.24
CA PRO A 458 28.68 12.29 -22.49
C PRO A 458 29.58 12.95 -21.44
N GLU A 459 29.11 14.04 -20.83
CA GLU A 459 29.79 14.80 -19.79
C GLU A 459 28.77 15.46 -18.84
N LEU A 460 29.24 15.95 -17.69
CA LEU A 460 28.37 16.65 -16.72
C LEU A 460 28.02 18.07 -17.21
N PRO A 461 26.74 18.52 -17.09
CA PRO A 461 26.33 19.88 -17.42
C PRO A 461 27.24 20.94 -16.78
N ALA A 462 27.72 21.89 -17.59
CA ALA A 462 28.84 22.78 -17.26
C ALA A 462 28.72 23.47 -15.88
N ALA A 463 29.84 23.66 -15.18
CA ALA A 463 29.83 24.26 -13.85
C ALA A 463 29.21 25.69 -13.87
N PRO A 464 28.48 26.09 -12.81
CA PRO A 464 27.90 27.43 -12.74
C PRO A 464 29.01 28.48 -12.81
N ARG A 465 28.78 29.52 -13.62
CA ARG A 465 29.62 30.73 -13.60
C ARG A 465 29.27 31.53 -12.35
N ALA A 466 30.24 32.21 -11.73
CA ALA A 466 29.96 33.06 -10.57
C ALA A 466 28.88 34.11 -10.89
N GLY A 467 27.77 34.09 -10.15
CA GLY A 467 26.60 34.94 -10.39
C GLY A 467 25.67 34.51 -11.53
N GLY A 468 25.86 33.33 -12.13
CA GLY A 468 24.97 32.75 -13.14
C GLY A 468 23.95 31.75 -12.58
N GLU A 469 23.01 31.33 -13.41
CA GLU A 469 22.08 30.23 -13.09
C GLU A 469 22.84 28.92 -12.83
N LEU A 470 22.34 28.11 -11.89
CA LEU A 470 22.88 26.77 -11.64
C LEU A 470 22.59 25.84 -12.83
N PRO A 471 23.50 24.91 -13.17
CA PRO A 471 23.30 24.01 -14.29
C PRO A 471 22.21 22.98 -14.03
N GLY A 472 21.36 22.79 -15.05
CA GLY A 472 20.36 21.73 -15.11
C GLY A 472 20.63 20.78 -16.28
N VAL A 473 19.96 19.62 -16.28
CA VAL A 473 19.94 18.72 -17.43
C VAL A 473 18.93 19.25 -18.44
N THR A 474 19.40 19.65 -19.63
CA THR A 474 18.51 20.02 -20.74
C THR A 474 18.30 18.82 -21.65
N GLY A 475 17.04 18.48 -21.93
CA GLY A 475 16.70 17.25 -22.65
C GLY A 475 16.92 17.30 -24.17
N GLU A 476 18.03 17.93 -24.57
CA GLU A 476 18.68 17.94 -25.90
C GLU A 476 20.12 17.38 -25.82
N GLU A 477 20.64 17.08 -24.62
CA GLU A 477 22.06 16.78 -24.35
C GLU A 477 22.49 15.31 -24.58
N GLY A 478 21.57 14.40 -24.86
CA GLY A 478 21.91 12.98 -25.07
C GLY A 478 20.71 12.08 -25.42
N PRO A 479 20.96 10.86 -25.94
CA PRO A 479 19.91 9.91 -26.29
C PRO A 479 19.10 9.49 -25.07
N GLY A 480 17.81 9.21 -25.29
CA GLY A 480 16.95 8.63 -24.26
C GLY A 480 17.45 7.25 -23.81
N VAL A 481 17.23 6.96 -22.53
CA VAL A 481 17.58 5.67 -21.92
C VAL A 481 16.46 5.11 -21.05
N SER A 482 16.51 3.80 -20.84
CA SER A 482 15.63 3.04 -19.97
C SER A 482 16.43 1.94 -19.25
N LEU A 483 15.90 1.41 -18.15
CA LEU A 483 16.44 0.19 -17.55
C LEU A 483 15.96 -1.03 -18.33
N ALA A 484 16.79 -2.07 -18.37
CA ALA A 484 16.42 -3.38 -18.88
C ALA A 484 15.21 -3.94 -18.11
N ARG A 485 14.35 -4.69 -18.81
CA ARG A 485 13.13 -5.29 -18.23
C ARG A 485 13.39 -6.63 -17.55
N ASP A 486 14.50 -7.27 -17.87
CA ASP A 486 14.92 -8.55 -17.30
C ASP A 486 15.91 -8.24 -16.16
N PRO A 487 15.62 -8.63 -14.90
CA PRO A 487 16.47 -8.31 -13.76
C PRO A 487 17.84 -9.01 -13.80
N VAL A 488 18.00 -10.07 -14.61
CA VAL A 488 19.28 -10.76 -14.80
C VAL A 488 20.23 -9.94 -15.68
N GLU A 489 19.71 -9.01 -16.49
CA GLU A 489 20.54 -8.21 -17.40
C GLU A 489 21.33 -7.10 -16.70
N SER A 490 20.76 -6.52 -15.62
CA SER A 490 21.32 -5.36 -14.89
C SER A 490 21.94 -4.31 -15.83
N ALA A 491 21.14 -3.80 -16.77
CA ALA A 491 21.62 -3.00 -17.89
C ALA A 491 20.79 -1.74 -18.15
N ILE A 492 21.44 -0.73 -18.73
CA ILE A 492 20.81 0.42 -19.36
C ILE A 492 20.62 0.11 -20.85
N VAL A 493 19.45 0.44 -21.38
CA VAL A 493 19.08 0.30 -22.79
C VAL A 493 18.83 1.68 -23.39
N ASN A 494 19.57 2.04 -24.44
CA ASN A 494 19.38 3.31 -25.16
C ASN A 494 18.26 3.21 -26.23
N GLU A 495 17.91 4.34 -26.85
CA GLU A 495 16.91 4.42 -27.93
C GLU A 495 17.21 3.51 -29.13
N GLN A 496 18.48 3.16 -29.36
CA GLN A 496 18.93 2.24 -30.42
C GLN A 496 18.75 0.76 -30.04
N GLY A 497 18.40 0.46 -28.77
CA GLY A 497 18.29 -0.89 -28.23
C GLY A 497 19.63 -1.50 -27.80
N GLU A 498 20.72 -0.73 -27.82
CA GLU A 498 22.02 -1.16 -27.34
C GLU A 498 21.99 -1.27 -25.81
N ARG A 499 22.63 -2.32 -25.29
CA ARG A 499 22.56 -2.68 -23.87
C ARG A 499 23.93 -2.50 -23.23
N THR A 500 23.96 -1.72 -22.16
CA THR A 500 25.17 -1.50 -21.36
C THR A 500 24.93 -2.07 -19.96
N GLN A 501 25.55 -3.22 -19.66
CA GLN A 501 25.54 -3.78 -18.29
C GLN A 501 26.16 -2.80 -17.30
N ILE A 502 25.65 -2.77 -16.07
CA ILE A 502 26.06 -1.89 -14.97
C ILE A 502 26.15 -2.68 -13.65
N ASP A 503 27.04 -2.29 -12.75
CA ASP A 503 27.23 -3.00 -11.47
C ASP A 503 26.49 -2.34 -10.30
N VAL A 504 26.29 -1.02 -10.35
CA VAL A 504 25.68 -0.25 -9.25
C VAL A 504 25.15 1.10 -9.73
N VAL A 505 24.05 1.55 -9.13
CA VAL A 505 23.50 2.90 -9.31
C VAL A 505 23.78 3.76 -8.08
N PHE A 506 24.27 4.97 -8.30
CA PHE A 506 24.39 6.02 -7.28
C PHE A 506 23.30 7.06 -7.55
N PRO A 507 22.12 6.95 -6.91
CA PRO A 507 21.07 7.95 -7.03
C PRO A 507 21.43 9.17 -6.18
N ILE A 508 21.57 10.32 -6.83
CA ILE A 508 21.71 11.64 -6.20
C ILE A 508 20.52 12.47 -6.71
N LEU A 509 19.31 12.11 -6.27
CA LEU A 509 18.07 12.79 -6.63
C LEU A 509 17.42 13.31 -5.36
N HIS A 510 17.27 14.63 -5.24
CA HIS A 510 16.70 15.28 -4.06
C HIS A 510 15.20 15.55 -4.25
N GLY A 511 14.40 15.30 -3.20
CA GLY A 511 12.95 15.48 -3.21
C GLY A 511 12.17 14.35 -3.92
N PRO A 512 10.98 14.64 -4.46
CA PRO A 512 10.07 13.64 -5.04
C PRO A 512 10.70 12.78 -6.14
N TYR A 513 10.28 11.52 -6.21
CA TYR A 513 10.79 10.43 -7.06
C TYR A 513 12.23 9.98 -6.76
N GLY A 514 13.04 10.81 -6.08
CA GLY A 514 14.41 10.50 -5.67
C GLY A 514 14.49 9.93 -4.26
N GLU A 515 13.80 10.56 -3.31
CA GLU A 515 13.89 10.23 -1.88
C GLU A 515 12.68 9.44 -1.34
N ASP A 516 11.64 9.25 -2.13
CA ASP A 516 10.35 8.69 -1.69
C ASP A 516 10.17 7.17 -1.89
N GLY A 517 11.23 6.48 -2.35
CA GLY A 517 11.21 5.06 -2.65
C GLY A 517 10.88 4.72 -4.11
N THR A 518 10.50 5.70 -4.95
CA THR A 518 10.09 5.44 -6.35
C THR A 518 11.23 4.90 -7.19
N ILE A 519 12.38 5.58 -7.23
CA ILE A 519 13.55 5.10 -7.99
C ILE A 519 14.14 3.83 -7.37
N GLN A 520 14.15 3.72 -6.05
CA GLN A 520 14.61 2.54 -5.31
C GLN A 520 13.81 1.30 -5.73
N GLY A 521 12.48 1.41 -5.82
CA GLY A 521 11.61 0.31 -6.21
C GLY A 521 11.79 -0.08 -7.69
N MET A 522 12.08 0.88 -8.55
CA MET A 522 12.42 0.61 -9.95
C MET A 522 13.76 -0.15 -10.08
N LEU A 523 14.73 0.16 -9.22
CA LEU A 523 16.04 -0.51 -9.18
C LEU A 523 15.97 -1.91 -8.56
N ASP A 524 15.19 -2.08 -7.48
CA ASP A 524 14.86 -3.40 -6.91
C ASP A 524 14.23 -4.33 -7.97
N LEU A 525 13.24 -3.82 -8.72
CA LEU A 525 12.58 -4.57 -9.80
C LEU A 525 13.51 -4.92 -10.97
N ALA A 526 14.51 -4.08 -11.23
CA ALA A 526 15.51 -4.32 -12.27
C ALA A 526 16.71 -5.16 -11.79
N GLY A 527 16.72 -5.62 -10.53
CA GLY A 527 17.79 -6.44 -9.97
C GLY A 527 19.11 -5.69 -9.74
N ILE A 528 19.10 -4.36 -9.66
CA ILE A 528 20.31 -3.52 -9.71
C ILE A 528 20.71 -3.07 -8.29
N PRO A 529 21.97 -3.23 -7.86
CA PRO A 529 22.46 -2.64 -6.60
C PRO A 529 22.41 -1.11 -6.61
N TYR A 530 22.09 -0.46 -5.49
CA TYR A 530 22.12 1.00 -5.40
C TYR A 530 22.46 1.58 -4.02
N VAL A 531 23.09 2.76 -4.06
CA VAL A 531 23.49 3.54 -2.89
C VAL A 531 22.29 4.18 -2.19
N GLY A 532 22.35 4.27 -0.86
CA GLY A 532 21.34 4.90 -0.01
C GLY A 532 20.31 3.91 0.54
N ALA A 533 19.24 4.43 1.15
CA ALA A 533 18.19 3.63 1.75
C ALA A 533 17.41 2.81 0.70
N GLY A 534 16.85 1.66 1.11
CA GLY A 534 15.92 0.89 0.28
C GLY A 534 14.51 1.51 0.25
N VAL A 535 13.60 0.92 -0.52
CA VAL A 535 12.23 1.45 -0.75
C VAL A 535 11.52 1.92 0.52
N LEU A 536 11.48 1.07 1.55
CA LEU A 536 10.81 1.40 2.81
C LEU A 536 11.52 2.54 3.55
N GLY A 537 12.85 2.46 3.67
CA GLY A 537 13.65 3.50 4.32
C GLY A 537 13.55 4.86 3.65
N SER A 538 13.51 4.91 2.31
CA SER A 538 13.25 6.14 1.55
C SER A 538 11.82 6.67 1.79
N ALA A 539 10.80 5.83 1.61
CA ALA A 539 9.40 6.24 1.79
C ALA A 539 9.10 6.76 3.22
N LEU A 540 9.72 6.16 4.24
CA LEU A 540 9.66 6.64 5.63
C LEU A 540 10.57 7.87 5.85
N GLY A 541 11.73 7.91 5.20
CA GLY A 541 12.71 8.99 5.25
C GLY A 541 12.24 10.31 4.63
N ILE A 542 11.21 10.31 3.76
CA ILE A 542 10.59 11.55 3.25
C ILE A 542 9.36 11.99 4.05
N ASP A 543 8.60 11.06 4.66
CA ASP A 543 7.33 11.34 5.34
C ASP A 543 7.53 11.72 6.82
N LYS A 544 7.74 13.01 7.06
CA LYS A 544 7.98 13.61 8.37
C LYS A 544 6.92 13.23 9.41
N ALA A 545 5.65 13.08 9.02
CA ALA A 545 4.61 12.67 9.96
C ALA A 545 4.77 11.21 10.41
N VAL A 546 5.16 10.30 9.50
CA VAL A 546 5.41 8.89 9.85
C VAL A 546 6.72 8.71 10.60
N GLN A 547 7.76 9.51 10.29
CA GLN A 547 9.01 9.55 11.06
C GLN A 547 8.75 9.76 12.55
N LYS A 548 7.93 10.76 12.92
CA LYS A 548 7.62 11.05 14.33
C LYS A 548 6.98 9.85 15.05
N VAL A 549 6.06 9.15 14.39
CA VAL A 549 5.41 7.94 14.93
C VAL A 549 6.44 6.85 15.22
N LEU A 550 7.34 6.59 14.27
CA LEU A 550 8.39 5.58 14.41
C LEU A 550 9.45 5.96 15.45
N PHE A 551 9.82 7.23 15.52
CA PHE A 551 10.75 7.75 16.53
C PHE A 551 10.17 7.64 17.94
N VAL A 552 8.90 8.03 18.15
CA VAL A 552 8.21 7.85 19.43
C VAL A 552 8.11 6.37 19.81
N ALA A 553 7.79 5.49 18.85
CA ALA A 553 7.77 4.04 19.07
C ALA A 553 9.16 3.46 19.41
N ALA A 554 10.24 4.04 18.87
CA ALA A 554 11.63 3.72 19.20
C ALA A 554 12.12 4.37 20.52
N GLY A 555 11.27 5.10 21.24
CA GLY A 555 11.62 5.80 22.48
C GLY A 555 12.46 7.06 22.29
N LEU A 556 12.50 7.61 21.08
CA LEU A 556 13.21 8.85 20.77
C LEU A 556 12.32 10.07 21.06
N PRO A 557 12.80 11.07 21.83
CA PRO A 557 12.08 12.31 22.01
C PRO A 557 12.08 13.12 20.70
N VAL A 558 10.90 13.59 20.30
CA VAL A 558 10.67 14.39 19.09
C VAL A 558 10.10 15.77 19.44
N VAL A 559 10.16 16.71 18.50
CA VAL A 559 9.44 17.99 18.60
C VAL A 559 7.93 17.74 18.80
N PRO A 560 7.25 18.43 19.76
CA PRO A 560 5.80 18.37 19.89
C PRO A 560 5.10 18.84 18.61
N HIS A 561 4.11 18.07 18.16
CA HIS A 561 3.49 18.29 16.86
C HIS A 561 2.06 17.73 16.79
N GLU A 562 1.31 18.21 15.80
CA GLU A 562 0.04 17.69 15.33
C GLU A 562 0.18 17.30 13.84
N VAL A 563 -0.43 16.19 13.44
CA VAL A 563 -0.53 15.78 12.03
C VAL A 563 -1.97 16.00 11.60
N VAL A 564 -2.15 16.68 10.47
CA VAL A 564 -3.49 17.01 9.95
C VAL A 564 -3.59 16.51 8.51
N HIS A 565 -4.64 15.75 8.23
CA HIS A 565 -4.96 15.33 6.86
C HIS A 565 -5.77 16.41 6.12
N GLU A 566 -5.60 16.52 4.80
CA GLU A 566 -6.34 17.45 3.94
C GLU A 566 -7.86 17.42 4.20
N ARG A 567 -8.45 16.22 4.17
CA ARG A 567 -9.88 16.01 4.43
C ARG A 567 -10.30 16.39 5.86
N GLU A 568 -9.43 16.23 6.85
CA GLU A 568 -9.72 16.62 8.24
C GLU A 568 -9.78 18.15 8.35
N TRP A 569 -8.88 18.86 7.66
CA TRP A 569 -8.89 20.32 7.57
C TRP A 569 -10.14 20.84 6.83
N GLU A 570 -10.65 20.11 5.84
CA GLU A 570 -11.91 20.42 5.15
C GLU A 570 -13.16 20.18 6.02
N GLU A 571 -13.17 19.10 6.83
CA GLU A 571 -14.34 18.67 7.61
C GLU A 571 -14.43 19.30 9.01
N ASP A 572 -13.32 19.51 9.72
CA ASP A 572 -13.26 20.03 11.10
C ASP A 572 -12.09 21.01 11.33
N ARG A 573 -12.13 22.13 10.60
CA ARG A 573 -11.16 23.22 10.74
C ARG A 573 -11.09 23.80 12.16
N GLU A 574 -12.23 24.02 12.82
CA GLU A 574 -12.26 24.57 14.18
C GLU A 574 -11.59 23.61 15.19
N GLY A 575 -11.81 22.30 15.05
CA GLY A 575 -11.13 21.28 15.85
C GLY A 575 -9.62 21.27 15.62
N VAL A 576 -9.15 21.37 14.38
CA VAL A 576 -7.71 21.47 14.07
C VAL A 576 -7.09 22.73 14.67
N GLU A 577 -7.72 23.90 14.47
CA GLU A 577 -7.25 25.18 15.04
C GLU A 577 -7.15 25.10 16.58
N ALA A 578 -8.10 24.44 17.24
CA ALA A 578 -8.10 24.23 18.69
C ALA A 578 -6.97 23.29 19.18
N ARG A 579 -6.64 22.22 18.43
CA ARG A 579 -5.51 21.34 18.79
C ARG A 579 -4.16 22.02 18.54
N ALA A 580 -4.01 22.71 17.41
CA ALA A 580 -2.83 23.51 17.09
C ALA A 580 -2.56 24.59 18.16
N ALA A 581 -3.60 25.24 18.69
CA ALA A 581 -3.47 26.18 19.81
C ALA A 581 -2.88 25.54 21.08
N GLY A 582 -3.09 24.23 21.29
CA GLY A 582 -2.53 23.46 22.41
C GLY A 582 -1.02 23.24 22.35
N LEU A 583 -0.40 23.36 21.18
CA LEU A 583 1.05 23.24 20.98
C LEU A 583 1.84 24.49 21.40
N GLY A 584 1.17 25.63 21.56
CA GLY A 584 1.77 26.93 21.88
C GLY A 584 2.41 27.63 20.66
N LEU A 585 2.32 28.97 20.64
CA LEU A 585 2.91 29.80 19.58
C LEU A 585 4.35 30.21 19.90
N PRO A 586 5.21 30.47 18.89
CA PRO A 586 4.93 30.30 17.46
C PRO A 586 4.97 28.83 17.01
N LEU A 587 4.32 28.55 15.88
CA LEU A 587 4.26 27.22 15.25
C LEU A 587 5.00 27.22 13.91
N PHE A 588 5.42 26.06 13.44
CA PHE A 588 5.79 25.82 12.04
C PHE A 588 4.80 24.86 11.41
N VAL A 589 4.22 25.25 10.27
CA VAL A 589 3.38 24.39 9.43
C VAL A 589 4.20 23.96 8.22
N LYS A 590 4.21 22.66 7.90
CA LYS A 590 5.07 22.06 6.87
C LYS A 590 4.30 20.98 6.09
N PRO A 591 4.51 20.82 4.77
CA PRO A 591 4.07 19.61 4.06
C PRO A 591 4.79 18.38 4.62
N ALA A 592 4.07 17.28 4.84
CA ALA A 592 4.65 16.09 5.48
C ALA A 592 5.68 15.35 4.61
N THR A 593 5.58 15.44 3.27
CA THR A 593 6.33 14.60 2.31
C THR A 593 7.18 15.42 1.34
N LEU A 594 7.86 16.47 1.82
CA LEU A 594 8.78 17.30 1.02
C LEU A 594 10.04 17.69 1.81
N GLY A 595 11.09 18.02 1.06
CA GLY A 595 12.38 18.53 1.54
C GLY A 595 12.57 20.05 1.34
N SER A 596 13.81 20.50 1.56
CA SER A 596 14.31 21.83 1.19
C SER A 596 13.49 23.07 1.60
N SER A 597 12.78 22.98 2.72
CA SER A 597 12.00 24.09 3.30
C SER A 597 10.87 24.65 2.41
N VAL A 598 10.45 23.91 1.38
CA VAL A 598 9.34 24.29 0.49
C VAL A 598 8.00 24.12 1.22
N GLY A 599 7.08 25.08 1.07
CA GLY A 599 5.77 25.06 1.73
C GLY A 599 5.82 25.21 3.26
N ILE A 600 6.96 25.56 3.84
CA ILE A 600 7.09 25.79 5.29
C ILE A 600 6.68 27.23 5.63
N THR A 601 5.73 27.37 6.56
CA THR A 601 5.29 28.66 7.08
C THR A 601 5.45 28.74 8.59
N LYS A 602 6.08 29.82 9.09
CA LYS A 602 6.14 30.15 10.51
C LYS A 602 4.89 30.96 10.90
N VAL A 603 4.13 30.45 11.86
CA VAL A 603 2.85 31.01 12.29
C VAL A 603 3.02 31.67 13.67
N GLY A 604 3.04 33.00 13.67
CA GLY A 604 3.20 33.81 14.90
C GLY A 604 1.90 34.02 15.68
N ASN A 605 0.75 33.86 15.03
CA ASN A 605 -0.58 33.95 15.64
C ASN A 605 -1.54 32.96 14.96
N LEU A 606 -2.61 32.55 15.65
CA LEU A 606 -3.56 31.55 15.12
C LEU A 606 -4.40 32.04 13.93
N GLN A 607 -4.45 33.34 13.63
CA GLN A 607 -5.20 33.87 12.49
C GLN A 607 -4.47 33.61 11.16
N ASP A 608 -3.15 33.41 11.20
CA ASP A 608 -2.32 33.06 10.04
C ASP A 608 -2.25 31.54 9.78
N LEU A 609 -2.62 30.72 10.77
CA LEU A 609 -2.62 29.25 10.67
C LEU A 609 -3.37 28.72 9.44
N PRO A 610 -4.54 29.27 9.04
CA PRO A 610 -5.25 28.79 7.86
C PRO A 610 -4.51 28.95 6.54
N ALA A 611 -3.86 30.10 6.33
CA ALA A 611 -3.08 30.34 5.11
C ALA A 611 -1.85 29.41 5.07
N ALA A 612 -1.22 29.19 6.23
CA ALA A 612 -0.12 28.25 6.38
C ALA A 612 -0.54 26.78 6.09
N MET A 613 -1.75 26.39 6.51
CA MET A 613 -2.34 25.09 6.23
C MET A 613 -2.68 24.91 4.74
N GLU A 614 -3.32 25.91 4.13
CA GLU A 614 -3.64 25.91 2.69
C GLU A 614 -2.37 25.82 1.82
N GLU A 615 -1.31 26.55 2.17
CA GLU A 615 0.00 26.46 1.50
C GLU A 615 0.61 25.06 1.65
N ALA A 616 0.73 24.53 2.86
CA ALA A 616 1.33 23.21 3.10
C ALA A 616 0.54 22.07 2.45
N LEU A 617 -0.80 22.12 2.48
CA LEU A 617 -1.66 21.11 1.86
C LEU A 617 -1.65 21.17 0.33
N SER A 618 -1.38 22.34 -0.28
CA SER A 618 -1.19 22.45 -1.74
C SER A 618 -0.05 21.57 -2.28
N TYR A 619 0.89 21.20 -1.42
CA TYR A 619 2.04 20.37 -1.74
C TYR A 619 1.93 18.90 -1.28
N ALA A 620 1.12 18.60 -0.26
CA ALA A 620 1.02 17.25 0.32
C ALA A 620 -0.35 17.00 0.98
N ARG A 621 -0.86 15.76 0.88
CA ARG A 621 -2.13 15.31 1.50
C ARG A 621 -2.17 15.36 3.04
N LYS A 622 -1.04 15.70 3.67
CA LYS A 622 -0.85 15.83 5.11
C LYS A 622 0.03 17.04 5.38
N ALA A 623 -0.39 17.86 6.35
CA ALA A 623 0.45 18.89 6.96
C ALA A 623 0.94 18.41 8.35
N LEU A 624 2.11 18.88 8.73
CA LEU A 624 2.69 18.73 10.05
C LEU A 624 2.77 20.12 10.70
N ILE A 625 2.16 20.28 11.87
CA ILE A 625 2.20 21.50 12.69
C ILE A 625 3.11 21.21 13.87
N GLU A 626 4.21 21.94 14.03
CA GLU A 626 5.21 21.72 15.10
C GLU A 626 5.36 22.96 15.98
N THR A 627 5.61 22.75 17.29
CA THR A 627 6.02 23.84 18.19
C THR A 627 7.36 24.43 17.73
N SER A 628 7.48 25.76 17.68
CA SER A 628 8.75 26.44 17.38
C SER A 628 9.80 26.17 18.46
N MET A 629 10.97 25.70 18.04
CA MET A 629 12.12 25.43 18.90
C MET A 629 13.07 26.63 19.03
N GLU A 630 12.53 27.85 19.05
CA GLU A 630 13.30 29.10 19.20
C GLU A 630 14.31 29.06 20.36
N GLY A 631 15.53 29.50 20.09
CA GLY A 631 16.63 29.45 21.07
C GLY A 631 17.19 28.05 21.36
N ALA A 632 16.72 27.00 20.69
CA ALA A 632 17.47 25.76 20.57
C ALA A 632 18.53 25.87 19.47
N ARG A 633 19.59 25.06 19.56
CA ARG A 633 20.65 24.94 18.56
C ARG A 633 20.28 23.84 17.56
N GLU A 634 20.51 24.08 16.28
CA GLU A 634 20.31 23.09 15.20
C GLU A 634 21.58 22.25 15.04
N ILE A 635 21.49 20.97 15.43
CA ILE A 635 22.59 20.02 15.39
C ILE A 635 22.27 18.93 14.36
N GLU A 636 23.20 18.65 13.46
CA GLU A 636 23.10 17.56 12.47
C GLU A 636 24.08 16.45 12.84
N CYS A 637 23.77 15.20 12.49
CA CYS A 637 24.66 14.05 12.66
C CYS A 637 24.51 13.10 11.47
N ALA A 638 25.62 12.71 10.85
CA ALA A 638 25.63 11.76 9.74
C ALA A 638 25.67 10.32 10.25
N VAL A 639 24.95 9.42 9.58
CA VAL A 639 24.95 7.98 9.83
C VAL A 639 25.29 7.24 8.54
N LEU A 640 26.19 6.27 8.62
CA LEU A 640 26.71 5.49 7.49
C LEU A 640 26.66 4.00 7.85
N GLY A 641 26.17 3.15 6.95
CA GLY A 641 26.20 1.68 7.10
C GLY A 641 24.89 0.97 6.74
N ASN A 642 24.90 -0.34 6.93
CA ASN A 642 23.75 -1.23 6.71
C ASN A 642 23.25 -1.80 8.05
N ASP A 643 23.61 -3.05 8.41
CA ASP A 643 23.19 -3.68 9.67
C ASP A 643 23.86 -3.05 10.92
N ASP A 644 25.12 -2.64 10.77
CA ASP A 644 25.97 -2.03 11.79
C ASP A 644 26.27 -0.55 11.46
N PRO A 645 25.25 0.35 11.48
CA PRO A 645 25.44 1.75 11.16
C PRO A 645 26.23 2.49 12.25
N VAL A 646 27.12 3.37 11.81
CA VAL A 646 27.98 4.22 12.64
C VAL A 646 27.63 5.69 12.45
N ALA A 647 27.75 6.48 13.52
CA ALA A 647 27.51 7.92 13.50
C ALA A 647 28.81 8.73 13.46
N SER A 648 28.79 9.85 12.74
CA SER A 648 29.86 10.84 12.70
C SER A 648 29.96 11.64 14.01
N VAL A 649 30.98 12.50 14.13
CA VAL A 649 30.88 13.67 15.02
C VAL A 649 29.70 14.56 14.58
N PRO A 650 28.90 15.13 15.50
CA PRO A 650 27.84 16.07 15.14
C PRO A 650 28.40 17.40 14.59
N GLY A 651 27.66 18.03 13.69
CA GLY A 651 27.89 19.39 13.20
C GLY A 651 26.76 20.33 13.66
N GLU A 652 27.02 21.63 13.70
CA GLU A 652 26.04 22.65 14.06
C GLU A 652 25.81 23.61 12.89
N VAL A 653 24.53 23.87 12.60
CA VAL A 653 24.12 24.92 11.67
C VAL A 653 23.93 26.20 12.48
N VAL A 654 24.77 27.20 12.24
CA VAL A 654 24.61 28.55 12.80
C VAL A 654 23.99 29.44 11.71
N PRO A 655 22.68 29.72 11.77
CA PRO A 655 22.00 30.51 10.75
C PRO A 655 22.47 31.98 10.78
N GLY A 656 22.57 32.59 9.60
CA GLY A 656 22.89 34.02 9.44
C GLY A 656 21.70 34.98 9.60
N GLY A 657 20.49 34.44 9.80
CA GLY A 657 19.22 35.18 9.91
C GLY A 657 18.22 34.46 10.83
N GLU A 658 16.94 34.85 10.79
CA GLU A 658 15.94 34.35 11.76
C GLU A 658 15.63 32.83 11.68
N TRP A 659 15.87 32.16 10.55
CA TRP A 659 15.73 30.70 10.39
C TRP A 659 16.41 30.20 9.09
N TYR A 660 16.57 28.87 8.95
CA TYR A 660 17.33 28.23 7.86
C TYR A 660 16.46 27.83 6.65
N ASP A 661 16.29 28.76 5.70
CA ASP A 661 15.45 28.59 4.51
C ASP A 661 16.21 28.00 3.29
N TYR A 662 15.51 27.83 2.16
CA TYR A 662 16.09 27.31 0.91
C TYR A 662 17.22 28.20 0.35
N ARG A 663 17.11 29.52 0.51
CA ARG A 663 18.08 30.50 0.00
C ARG A 663 19.34 30.51 0.87
N ALA A 664 19.18 30.43 2.19
CA ALA A 664 20.27 30.28 3.17
C ALA A 664 21.03 28.94 3.06
N LYS A 665 20.44 27.92 2.41
CA LYS A 665 21.06 26.62 2.13
C LYS A 665 21.93 26.61 0.86
N TYR A 666 21.57 27.36 -0.18
CA TYR A 666 22.17 27.20 -1.52
C TYR A 666 22.51 28.49 -2.28
N ILE A 667 22.14 29.67 -1.79
CA ILE A 667 22.23 30.95 -2.53
C ILE A 667 22.94 32.05 -1.72
N GLU A 668 22.71 32.14 -0.41
CA GLU A 668 23.15 33.29 0.40
C GLU A 668 24.41 33.00 1.23
N GLU A 669 25.41 33.88 1.12
CA GLU A 669 26.61 33.88 1.97
C GLU A 669 26.24 34.36 3.39
N GLY A 670 26.15 33.44 4.35
CA GLY A 670 25.86 33.82 5.74
C GLY A 670 25.73 32.67 6.74
N THR A 671 25.23 31.50 6.30
CA THR A 671 25.16 30.31 7.16
C THR A 671 26.56 29.77 7.47
N LYS A 672 26.89 29.61 8.75
CA LYS A 672 28.16 29.01 9.18
C LYS A 672 27.93 27.59 9.67
N LEU A 673 28.65 26.63 9.10
CA LEU A 673 28.68 25.25 9.56
C LEU A 673 29.84 25.09 10.56
N GLU A 674 29.56 24.73 11.82
CA GLU A 674 30.60 24.38 12.81
C GLU A 674 30.70 22.85 12.95
N VAL A 675 31.81 22.27 12.47
CA VAL A 675 32.07 20.83 12.54
C VAL A 675 33.46 20.59 13.16
N PRO A 676 33.58 19.87 14.29
CA PRO A 676 32.48 19.36 15.12
C PRO A 676 31.74 20.47 15.89
N ALA A 677 30.47 20.22 16.23
CA ALA A 677 29.65 21.09 17.06
C ALA A 677 30.21 21.23 18.49
N ARG A 678 30.08 22.43 19.08
CA ARG A 678 30.56 22.71 20.44
C ARG A 678 29.58 22.19 21.50
N LEU A 679 29.68 20.91 21.82
CA LEU A 679 28.77 20.18 22.70
C LEU A 679 29.53 19.48 23.84
N PRO A 680 28.91 19.30 25.03
CA PRO A 680 29.44 18.38 26.05
C PRO A 680 29.53 16.96 25.51
N GLU A 681 30.56 16.21 25.93
CA GLU A 681 30.83 14.83 25.46
C GLU A 681 29.61 13.91 25.62
N GLU A 682 28.93 13.94 26.77
CA GLU A 682 27.70 13.18 27.04
C GLU A 682 26.56 13.52 26.05
N VAL A 683 26.43 14.79 25.64
CA VAL A 683 25.43 15.24 24.67
C VAL A 683 25.80 14.75 23.27
N THR A 684 27.07 14.84 22.90
CA THR A 684 27.61 14.30 21.64
C THR A 684 27.33 12.81 21.50
N GLU A 685 27.69 11.99 22.50
CA GLU A 685 27.41 10.56 22.47
C GLU A 685 25.91 10.26 22.42
N ARG A 686 25.09 11.04 23.14
CA ARG A 686 23.63 10.87 23.14
C ARG A 686 23.03 11.15 21.78
N ILE A 687 23.48 12.21 21.09
CA ILE A 687 23.07 12.53 19.71
C ILE A 687 23.48 11.41 18.76
N GLN A 688 24.71 10.90 18.84
CA GLN A 688 25.18 9.77 18.02
C GLN A 688 24.34 8.50 18.24
N ARG A 689 24.04 8.15 19.49
CA ARG A 689 23.15 7.02 19.84
C ARG A 689 21.73 7.22 19.28
N MET A 690 21.18 8.43 19.42
CA MET A 690 19.84 8.76 18.90
C MET A 690 19.81 8.77 17.36
N ALA A 691 20.88 9.18 16.69
CA ALA A 691 20.98 9.17 15.22
C ALA A 691 20.98 7.73 14.67
N VAL A 692 21.78 6.84 15.26
CA VAL A 692 21.78 5.40 14.93
C VAL A 692 20.42 4.75 15.22
N ALA A 693 19.76 5.13 16.30
CA ALA A 693 18.41 4.65 16.62
C ALA A 693 17.36 5.15 15.61
N ALA A 694 17.40 6.42 15.21
CA ALA A 694 16.51 7.00 14.21
C ALA A 694 16.69 6.33 12.83
N PHE A 695 17.94 6.11 12.41
CA PHE A 695 18.31 5.38 11.20
C PHE A 695 17.71 3.97 11.17
N ARG A 696 17.84 3.23 12.27
CA ARG A 696 17.26 1.88 12.43
C ARG A 696 15.74 1.89 12.52
N ALA A 697 15.14 2.92 13.12
CA ALA A 697 13.69 3.01 13.28
C ALA A 697 12.92 3.14 11.96
N ILE A 698 13.58 3.65 10.91
CA ILE A 698 13.01 3.75 9.55
C ILE A 698 13.50 2.67 8.57
N ASP A 699 14.30 1.68 9.01
CA ASP A 699 14.91 0.68 8.11
C ASP A 699 15.80 1.31 7.00
N ALA A 700 16.58 2.35 7.37
CA ALA A 700 17.54 2.98 6.46
C ALA A 700 18.77 2.09 6.21
N SER A 701 19.45 2.33 5.08
CA SER A 701 20.73 1.70 4.70
C SER A 701 21.59 2.67 3.89
N GLY A 702 22.87 2.36 3.71
CA GLY A 702 23.82 3.24 3.05
C GLY A 702 24.15 4.48 3.88
N MET A 703 23.32 5.52 3.80
CA MET A 703 23.52 6.83 4.42
C MET A 703 22.21 7.47 4.89
N ALA A 704 22.29 8.29 5.93
CA ALA A 704 21.30 9.33 6.22
C ALA A 704 21.91 10.45 7.09
N ARG A 705 21.27 11.61 7.11
CA ARG A 705 21.55 12.67 8.07
C ARG A 705 20.37 12.80 9.03
N VAL A 706 20.65 12.87 10.33
CA VAL A 706 19.64 13.06 11.38
C VAL A 706 19.82 14.44 11.99
N ASP A 707 18.73 15.19 12.05
CA ASP A 707 18.72 16.59 12.45
C ASP A 707 18.02 16.72 13.80
N PHE A 708 18.56 17.57 14.69
CA PHE A 708 18.17 17.67 16.08
C PHE A 708 18.04 19.13 16.53
N PHE A 709 17.14 19.36 17.48
CA PHE A 709 17.14 20.57 18.30
C PHE A 709 17.77 20.26 19.66
N TYR A 710 18.78 21.05 20.05
CA TYR A 710 19.40 20.98 21.36
C TYR A 710 19.16 22.27 22.16
N ARG A 711 18.44 22.16 23.28
CA ARG A 711 18.22 23.25 24.25
C ARG A 711 18.90 22.87 25.57
N GLN A 712 19.70 23.80 26.11
CA GLN A 712 20.38 23.60 27.38
C GLN A 712 19.39 23.55 28.57
N PRO A 713 19.71 22.81 29.66
CA PRO A 713 20.96 22.07 29.87
C PRO A 713 21.03 20.72 29.16
N ASP A 714 19.91 20.05 28.92
CA ASP A 714 19.89 18.62 28.60
C ASP A 714 18.79 18.16 27.62
N GLN A 715 18.01 19.05 27.00
CA GLN A 715 16.94 18.67 26.08
C GLN A 715 17.47 18.49 24.65
N VAL A 716 17.51 17.25 24.15
CA VAL A 716 17.76 16.92 22.74
C VAL A 716 16.49 16.30 22.16
N LEU A 717 15.98 16.86 21.06
CA LEU A 717 14.81 16.36 20.32
C LEU A 717 15.21 16.03 18.89
N VAL A 718 14.73 14.91 18.35
CA VAL A 718 14.86 14.60 16.92
C VAL A 718 13.90 15.50 16.13
N ASN A 719 14.43 16.23 15.15
CA ASN A 719 13.66 17.00 14.19
C ASN A 719 13.22 16.09 13.04
N GLU A 720 14.16 15.62 12.22
CA GLU A 720 13.91 14.81 11.02
C GLU A 720 15.10 13.90 10.69
N ILE A 721 14.89 12.94 9.79
CA ILE A 721 15.94 12.19 9.11
C ILE A 721 15.83 12.40 7.60
N ASN A 722 16.96 12.58 6.93
CA ASN A 722 17.07 12.81 5.49
C ASN A 722 17.91 11.70 4.86
N THR A 723 17.32 10.89 3.97
CA THR A 723 17.96 9.69 3.40
C THR A 723 18.85 9.95 2.18
N ILE A 724 18.67 11.07 1.46
CA ILE A 724 19.64 11.55 0.46
C ILE A 724 20.07 12.97 0.84
N PRO A 725 20.92 13.12 1.88
CA PRO A 725 21.36 14.43 2.33
C PRO A 725 22.19 15.14 1.24
N GLY A 726 22.28 16.47 1.34
CA GLY A 726 23.13 17.27 0.44
C GLY A 726 24.55 16.70 0.39
N PHE A 727 25.06 16.47 -0.82
CA PHE A 727 26.24 15.63 -1.06
C PHE A 727 27.36 16.36 -1.82
N THR A 728 27.38 17.69 -1.78
CA THR A 728 28.52 18.46 -2.31
C THR A 728 29.69 18.44 -1.34
N THR A 729 30.90 18.78 -1.80
CA THR A 729 32.11 18.85 -0.95
C THR A 729 32.04 19.88 0.18
N ILE A 730 31.05 20.79 0.16
CA ILE A 730 30.78 21.77 1.22
C ILE A 730 29.53 21.43 2.06
N SER A 731 28.80 20.37 1.72
CA SER A 731 27.60 19.95 2.45
C SER A 731 27.94 19.31 3.80
N MET A 732 27.03 19.40 4.77
CA MET A 732 27.28 18.96 6.15
C MET A 732 27.58 17.45 6.25
N TYR A 733 26.87 16.59 5.50
CA TYR A 733 27.05 15.14 5.61
C TYR A 733 28.49 14.70 5.26
N PRO A 734 29.08 15.10 4.11
CA PRO A 734 30.52 14.95 3.85
C PRO A 734 31.43 15.58 4.91
N LYS A 735 31.14 16.81 5.36
CA LYS A 735 32.00 17.53 6.33
C LYS A 735 32.07 16.84 7.70
N MET A 736 30.97 16.28 8.16
CA MET A 736 30.94 15.51 9.41
C MET A 736 31.73 14.20 9.31
N TRP A 737 31.73 13.53 8.15
CA TRP A 737 32.59 12.36 7.92
C TRP A 737 34.08 12.71 7.80
N GLU A 738 34.41 13.81 7.12
CA GLU A 738 35.78 14.34 7.03
C GLU A 738 36.33 14.66 8.44
N ALA A 739 35.55 15.35 9.28
CA ALA A 739 35.89 15.60 10.67
C ALA A 739 35.91 14.34 11.56
N SER A 740 35.30 13.24 11.11
CA SER A 740 35.37 11.92 11.74
C SER A 740 36.53 11.05 11.22
N GLY A 741 37.34 11.57 10.28
CA GLY A 741 38.51 10.89 9.72
C GLY A 741 38.25 10.07 8.45
N LEU A 742 37.09 10.19 7.82
CA LEU A 742 36.76 9.52 6.55
C LEU A 742 36.76 10.56 5.42
N SER A 743 37.67 10.42 4.45
CA SER A 743 37.77 11.39 3.35
C SER A 743 36.56 11.29 2.40
N TYR A 744 36.29 12.36 1.63
CA TYR A 744 35.14 12.36 0.72
C TYR A 744 35.22 11.29 -0.40
N PRO A 745 36.39 11.04 -1.04
CA PRO A 745 36.57 9.87 -1.91
C PRO A 745 36.30 8.53 -1.21
N ASP A 746 36.83 8.33 0.00
CA ASP A 746 36.64 7.07 0.75
C ASP A 746 35.17 6.88 1.17
N LEU A 747 34.45 7.97 1.45
CA LEU A 747 33.02 7.97 1.74
C LEU A 747 32.19 7.56 0.52
N VAL A 748 32.48 8.11 -0.66
CA VAL A 748 31.84 7.74 -1.93
C VAL A 748 32.11 6.28 -2.28
N ASP A 749 33.35 5.83 -2.10
CA ASP A 749 33.78 4.45 -2.29
C ASP A 749 33.05 3.48 -1.35
N ARG A 750 33.02 3.78 -0.05
CA ARG A 750 32.35 2.96 0.96
C ARG A 750 30.84 2.88 0.73
N LEU A 751 30.22 3.93 0.20
CA LEU A 751 28.80 3.91 -0.16
C LEU A 751 28.49 2.97 -1.32
N VAL A 752 29.37 2.92 -2.34
CA VAL A 752 29.28 1.92 -3.42
C VAL A 752 29.46 0.51 -2.89
N GLU A 753 30.38 0.29 -1.96
CA GLU A 753 30.56 -1.03 -1.32
C GLU A 753 29.32 -1.45 -0.52
N LEU A 754 28.77 -0.56 0.31
CA LEU A 754 27.55 -0.81 1.09
C LEU A 754 26.34 -1.18 0.22
N ALA A 755 26.21 -0.58 -0.98
CA ALA A 755 25.16 -0.91 -1.94
C ALA A 755 25.26 -2.37 -2.43
N ILE A 756 26.47 -2.79 -2.80
CA ILE A 756 26.75 -4.14 -3.30
C ILE A 756 26.62 -5.16 -2.16
N GLU A 757 27.16 -4.86 -0.97
CA GLU A 757 27.02 -5.69 0.23
C GLU A 757 25.55 -5.96 0.59
N ARG A 758 24.68 -4.93 0.51
CA ARG A 758 23.24 -5.08 0.76
C ARG A 758 22.62 -6.01 -0.29
N HIS A 759 22.83 -5.71 -1.57
CA HIS A 759 22.22 -6.47 -2.67
C HIS A 759 22.63 -7.94 -2.65
N GLU A 760 23.92 -8.26 -2.49
CA GLU A 760 24.40 -9.64 -2.35
C GLU A 760 23.74 -10.37 -1.16
N LYS A 761 23.55 -9.67 -0.03
CA LYS A 761 22.90 -10.24 1.15
C LYS A 761 21.41 -10.52 0.91
N GLU A 762 20.75 -9.70 0.10
CA GLU A 762 19.35 -9.84 -0.26
C GLU A 762 19.11 -10.98 -1.25
N GLN A 763 19.97 -11.15 -2.26
CA GLN A 763 19.92 -12.33 -3.13
C GLN A 763 20.14 -13.63 -2.35
N LYS A 764 21.09 -13.64 -1.40
CA LYS A 764 21.35 -14.79 -0.51
C LYS A 764 20.18 -15.13 0.45
N ARG A 765 19.16 -14.26 0.59
CA ARG A 765 18.01 -14.48 1.49
C ARG A 765 16.88 -15.34 0.90
N GLY A 766 17.00 -15.82 -0.34
CA GLY A 766 16.02 -16.76 -0.93
C GLY A 766 14.62 -16.19 -1.09
N ARG A 767 14.50 -14.85 -1.18
CA ARG A 767 13.24 -14.14 -1.49
C ARG A 767 12.87 -14.26 -2.97
N THR A 768 13.89 -14.33 -3.82
CA THR A 768 13.83 -14.70 -5.24
C THR A 768 14.05 -16.22 -5.37
N LEU A 769 13.48 -16.82 -6.42
CA LEU A 769 13.81 -18.20 -6.78
C LEU A 769 15.30 -18.26 -7.16
N PRO A 770 16.05 -19.28 -6.71
CA PRO A 770 17.42 -19.48 -7.20
C PRO A 770 17.38 -19.85 -8.70
N ASP A 771 18.31 -19.28 -9.46
CA ASP A 771 18.57 -19.60 -10.88
C ASP A 771 18.99 -21.07 -11.10
#